data_AF-A0A495KKB3-F1
#
_entry.id   AF-A0A495KKB3-F1
#
_cell.length_a   1.000
_cell.length_b   1.000
_cell.length_c   1.000
_cell.angle_alpha   90.00
_cell.angle_beta   90.00
_cell.angle_gamma   90.00
#
_symmetry.space_group_name_H-M   'P 1'
#
loop_
_entity.id
_entity.type
_entity.pdbx_description
1 polymer ?
#
loop_
_entity_poly.entity_id
_entity_poly.type
_entity_poly.pdbx_seq_one_letter_code
_entity_poly.pdbx_strand_id
1 'polypeptide(L)'
;MKIKLSLKNLIQFHQNNANLSKTFIVFSGFLALAFGAPFLNLLFALKPEMTSFSSHIISNVALNDLDISKRVNYYYYGLFSVLFFGSLFYYLLYQWVGKTYQASNENESDKVIKALLSASLIGIAVVIISFFIVKVDISIYFLVILGFVLVLNLKRNHKLLDFDLAIWPVLIALPIAQYLFIFFKKHNLFQITPEKFVFKKIPIPLDPALLTFVLLLLITALTAYFFRNQIFKNVTESNFYSIKNAFLISFIPVLLVPIVFSILIEITNIFNIRFDIVFNNPFLLFTLLFVLAGVVSFVLFKKNSQKTEVNVSKTDMIGKYYYPLLFLGFMMIITQPWRMASSGNEFFETANHGLAIDHFFRYGSIPIVENYDAHMLSIQLFAYLFSFLNGYEPWSPFLYGPYFYVIEIFVVYFIFKRVLGSYYAFLILLSLPIITVVSNEFIVSGLLALFILKIVNNKSTKQYYYFWAIAFFLCLYKLDIGFAAILSGIGTFLIVDYYQNRTLNLKKLASTGAVSVASLMGLFVLLCLIKGINPIARLGEFLLASMSNQNWAVVKMGDMDHIVFRLSYYVLPIITMISLGYVFFKLIFSEKMLLMLKTNKKQMNVLIFFLFFSLFFIFNAPRGIVRHNFEYGNIIRITSTIPLVFLMLTLLLSKSNKLLKFLSVFIVSYLLVNANNTTFKDKNSSFLNQELASYSFHEKFLEAERFNGTRVRQSSDLSEVKTFKNLLDAVLKPNETYFDFSSKNYYHALVGRKNPCYLNQTPLMINGDKGQDLTIEEIKTAQIPIVLMPIKNVIWSSIDDVYVDYKFYRISEYIYANYTPLYKMGSFDVYARNDKKNQYSSILTAKGFFNNKTQIEDFKFLLADKVTKSNLQITTDPKGKAIITSTGANAFFSGMIQSLKSDNKINDGNGLPITLRFNITTVGAGSIKIYYNQEPGESYSEERIKEFPITEAGTSDLSLDFPKMPSELMVAINMPTITINNFSVSSGSSGTVSNPEKKDYYLLNLPRIWAEYDGQTLFDMVKPLEENVNETTISMNKSELKNTRKPYYVYLEANANFDFGAKIELMDGSGSLASFYFNIIKGKHRYAIRVSSNYYWWSTQNSKITFTADQPIEVLKYAILSDDGKEIQNYKAGAMTLSNVNDENWKGGVGLKYNLLLLDFSPNKEKLLVPGSKIKFADGTFATIVGHNVAGNYIQVSVKEDVKNFVNSGSYPNPIRIVK
;
A
#
# COMPACT_ATOMS: atom_id res chain seq x y z
N MET A 1 -36.63 18.09 56.40
CA MET A 1 -35.51 17.99 57.36
C MET A 1 -34.39 17.03 56.91
N LYS A 2 -34.66 15.77 56.53
CA LYS A 2 -33.65 14.77 56.12
C LYS A 2 -32.79 15.17 54.89
N ILE A 3 -33.38 15.79 53.86
CA ILE A 3 -32.65 16.25 52.65
C ILE A 3 -31.62 17.34 53.01
N LYS A 4 -32.02 18.32 53.84
CA LYS A 4 -31.15 19.42 54.30
C LYS A 4 -29.95 18.91 55.10
N LEU A 5 -30.15 17.90 55.95
CA LEU A 5 -29.07 17.24 56.68
C LEU A 5 -28.12 16.46 55.76
N SER A 6 -28.66 15.75 54.76
CA SER A 6 -27.86 15.01 53.78
C SER A 6 -26.99 15.94 52.92
N LEU A 7 -27.52 17.09 52.49
CA LEU A 7 -26.78 18.11 51.75
C LEU A 7 -25.68 18.73 52.60
N LYS A 8 -25.95 19.04 53.88
CA LYS A 8 -24.94 19.55 54.81
C LYS A 8 -23.78 18.57 54.99
N ASN A 9 -24.07 17.28 55.19
CA ASN A 9 -23.04 16.24 55.33
C ASN A 9 -22.24 16.01 54.04
N LEU A 10 -22.87 16.20 52.87
CA LEU A 10 -22.22 16.11 51.56
C LEU A 10 -21.24 17.27 51.33
N ILE A 11 -21.64 18.50 51.71
CA ILE A 11 -20.79 19.70 51.66
C ILE A 11 -19.61 19.55 52.62
N GLN A 12 -19.86 19.09 53.85
CA GLN A 12 -18.80 18.86 54.83
C GLN A 12 -17.82 17.78 54.38
N PHE A 13 -18.30 16.70 53.74
CA PHE A 13 -17.44 15.69 53.14
C PHE A 13 -16.58 16.26 52.01
N HIS A 14 -17.14 17.10 51.14
CA HIS A 14 -16.40 17.74 50.06
C HIS A 14 -15.26 18.62 50.61
N GLN A 15 -15.52 19.39 51.65
CA GLN A 15 -14.52 20.24 52.31
C GLN A 15 -13.42 19.41 52.97
N ASN A 16 -13.78 18.32 53.67
CA ASN A 16 -12.84 17.50 54.43
C ASN A 16 -12.06 16.51 53.55
N ASN A 17 -12.59 16.11 52.38
CA ASN A 17 -12.01 15.08 51.50
C ASN A 17 -12.00 15.55 50.04
N ALA A 18 -11.48 16.75 49.77
CA ALA A 18 -11.54 17.40 48.46
C ALA A 18 -11.02 16.51 47.30
N ASN A 19 -9.92 15.79 47.49
CA ASN A 19 -9.36 14.90 46.46
C ASN A 19 -10.26 13.70 46.15
N LEU A 20 -10.83 13.08 47.20
CA LEU A 20 -11.76 11.95 47.05
C LEU A 20 -13.07 12.40 46.40
N SER A 21 -13.63 13.52 46.84
CA SER A 21 -14.84 14.07 46.27
C SER A 21 -14.65 14.46 44.79
N LYS A 22 -13.55 15.13 44.43
CA LYS A 22 -13.20 15.41 43.03
C LYS A 22 -13.11 14.12 42.21
N THR A 23 -12.50 13.08 42.77
CA THR A 23 -12.39 11.76 42.12
C THR A 23 -13.76 11.11 41.90
N PHE A 24 -14.64 11.17 42.90
CA PHE A 24 -16.01 10.66 42.77
C PHE A 24 -16.82 11.43 41.74
N ILE A 25 -16.66 12.75 41.63
CA ILE A 25 -17.32 13.54 40.58
C ILE A 25 -16.89 13.05 39.20
N VAL A 26 -15.58 12.93 38.96
CA VAL A 26 -15.04 12.50 37.65
C VAL A 26 -15.43 11.04 37.34
N PHE A 27 -15.36 10.13 38.33
CA PHE A 27 -15.76 8.74 38.15
C PHE A 27 -17.27 8.60 37.88
N SER A 28 -18.10 9.39 38.57
CA SER A 28 -19.55 9.39 38.36
C SER A 28 -19.93 9.92 36.97
N GLY A 29 -19.26 10.98 36.52
CA GLY A 29 -19.39 11.49 35.16
C GLY A 29 -18.96 10.45 34.12
N PHE A 30 -17.85 9.75 34.37
CA PHE A 30 -17.42 8.64 33.53
C PHE A 30 -18.46 7.50 33.48
N LEU A 31 -19.01 7.06 34.62
CA LEU A 31 -20.05 6.03 34.66
C LEU A 31 -21.29 6.45 33.85
N ALA A 32 -21.77 7.67 34.05
CA ALA A 32 -22.92 8.20 33.32
C ALA A 32 -22.68 8.21 31.80
N LEU A 33 -21.48 8.61 31.37
CA LEU A 33 -21.08 8.59 29.97
C LEU A 33 -20.92 7.15 29.43
N ALA A 34 -20.32 6.24 30.19
CA ALA A 34 -20.12 4.85 29.79
C ALA A 34 -21.43 4.10 29.54
N PHE A 35 -22.42 4.29 30.42
CA PHE A 35 -23.75 3.70 30.26
C PHE A 35 -24.63 4.48 29.27
N GLY A 36 -24.43 5.79 29.12
CA GLY A 36 -25.18 6.64 28.20
C GLY A 36 -24.72 6.57 26.75
N ALA A 37 -23.44 6.30 26.48
CA ALA A 37 -22.85 6.37 25.15
C ALA A 37 -23.55 5.50 24.08
N PRO A 38 -23.95 4.23 24.35
CA PRO A 38 -24.71 3.43 23.38
C PRO A 38 -26.03 4.11 22.97
N PHE A 39 -26.71 4.78 23.90
CA PHE A 39 -27.98 5.46 23.66
C PHE A 39 -27.81 6.82 23.00
N LEU A 40 -26.77 7.57 23.34
CA LEU A 40 -26.47 8.85 22.69
C LEU A 40 -26.17 8.68 21.19
N ASN A 41 -25.46 7.62 20.81
CA ASN A 41 -25.24 7.30 19.39
C ASN A 41 -26.56 6.97 18.65
N LEU A 42 -27.52 6.34 19.33
CA LEU A 42 -28.83 6.04 18.77
C LEU A 42 -29.64 7.31 18.44
N LEU A 43 -29.49 8.39 19.23
CA LEU A 43 -30.24 9.64 19.06
C LEU A 43 -30.05 10.27 17.68
N PHE A 44 -28.85 10.17 17.11
CA PHE A 44 -28.55 10.71 15.78
C PHE A 44 -29.06 9.82 14.64
N ALA A 45 -29.31 8.54 14.89
CA ALA A 45 -29.86 7.58 13.92
C ALA A 45 -31.40 7.56 13.92
N LEU A 46 -32.05 8.08 14.97
CA LEU A 46 -33.51 8.09 15.08
C LEU A 46 -34.14 8.98 14.00
N LYS A 47 -35.05 8.38 13.23
CA LYS A 47 -35.96 9.02 12.28
C LYS A 47 -37.37 8.97 12.88
N PRO A 48 -37.72 9.86 13.83
CA PRO A 48 -39.04 9.86 14.44
C PRO A 48 -40.09 10.20 13.38
N GLU A 49 -41.09 9.34 13.24
CA GLU A 49 -42.22 9.54 12.33
C GLU A 49 -43.14 10.66 12.81
N MET A 50 -43.80 11.33 11.88
CA MET A 50 -44.75 12.39 12.18
C MET A 50 -46.08 11.78 12.65
N THR A 51 -46.43 11.99 13.92
CA THR A 51 -47.68 11.46 14.48
C THR A 51 -48.85 12.44 14.41
N SER A 52 -48.59 13.71 14.08
CA SER A 52 -49.62 14.73 13.88
C SER A 52 -49.10 15.89 13.03
N PHE A 53 -49.84 16.31 12.00
CA PHE A 53 -49.52 17.45 11.15
C PHE A 53 -50.31 18.72 11.52
N SER A 54 -50.70 18.86 12.79
CA SER A 54 -51.60 19.94 13.25
C SER A 54 -51.02 21.35 13.11
N SER A 55 -49.69 21.51 13.07
CA SER A 55 -49.01 22.79 12.91
C SER A 55 -48.75 23.19 11.45
N HIS A 56 -49.07 22.33 10.48
CA HIS A 56 -48.93 22.59 9.03
C HIS A 56 -47.54 23.08 8.57
N ILE A 57 -46.46 22.72 9.28
CA ILE A 57 -45.10 23.13 8.93
C ILE A 57 -44.59 22.26 7.77
N ILE A 58 -44.71 22.75 6.54
CA ILE A 58 -44.21 22.09 5.33
C ILE A 58 -42.71 22.39 5.17
N SER A 59 -41.87 21.35 5.32
CA SER A 59 -40.42 21.41 5.12
C SER A 59 -39.97 20.11 4.46
N ASN A 60 -38.73 20.05 3.93
CA ASN A 60 -38.16 18.80 3.39
C ASN A 60 -38.28 17.61 4.37
N VAL A 61 -38.17 17.88 5.66
CA VAL A 61 -38.35 16.91 6.73
C VAL A 61 -39.80 16.41 6.81
N ALA A 62 -40.77 17.34 6.76
CA ALA A 62 -42.19 16.99 6.78
C ALA A 62 -42.61 16.20 5.52
N LEU A 63 -42.02 16.52 4.36
CA LEU A 63 -42.20 15.78 3.11
C LEU A 63 -41.65 14.33 3.17
N ASN A 64 -40.71 14.06 4.08
CA ASN A 64 -40.14 12.72 4.32
C ASN A 64 -40.74 12.03 5.57
N ASP A 65 -41.88 12.51 6.08
CA ASP A 65 -42.58 11.97 7.26
C ASP A 65 -41.73 11.95 8.56
N LEU A 66 -40.93 13.01 8.77
CA LEU A 66 -40.06 13.13 9.95
C LEU A 66 -40.51 14.24 10.92
N ASP A 67 -40.40 13.98 12.22
CA ASP A 67 -40.67 14.92 13.32
C ASP A 67 -39.35 15.41 13.97
N ILE A 68 -38.82 16.54 13.48
CA ILE A 68 -37.58 17.13 14.04
C ILE A 68 -37.75 17.54 15.50
N SER A 69 -38.93 18.00 15.93
CA SER A 69 -39.18 18.43 17.31
C SER A 69 -38.95 17.29 18.30
N LYS A 70 -39.41 16.07 17.96
CA LYS A 70 -39.10 14.87 18.76
C LYS A 70 -37.61 14.55 18.78
N ARG A 71 -36.90 14.67 17.65
CA ARG A 71 -35.44 14.46 17.60
C ARG A 71 -34.69 15.43 18.53
N VAL A 72 -35.09 16.71 18.52
CA VAL A 72 -34.52 17.75 19.40
C VAL A 72 -34.84 17.46 20.87
N ASN A 73 -36.07 17.07 21.19
CA ASN A 73 -36.45 16.68 22.55
C ASN A 73 -35.65 15.47 23.05
N TYR A 74 -35.49 14.43 22.21
CA TYR A 74 -34.67 13.27 22.57
C TYR A 74 -33.19 13.63 22.78
N TYR A 75 -32.65 14.57 22.01
CA TYR A 75 -31.31 15.12 22.23
C TYR A 75 -31.16 15.76 23.62
N TYR A 76 -32.08 16.66 23.99
CA TYR A 76 -32.06 17.29 25.31
C TYR A 76 -32.29 16.27 26.44
N TYR A 77 -33.22 15.33 26.28
CA TYR A 77 -33.42 14.26 27.25
C TYR A 77 -32.17 13.39 27.42
N GLY A 78 -31.45 13.10 26.34
CA GLY A 78 -30.15 12.42 26.39
C GLY A 78 -29.13 13.18 27.24
N LEU A 79 -28.96 14.48 27.00
CA LEU A 79 -28.03 15.33 27.76
C LEU A 79 -28.43 15.43 29.24
N PHE A 80 -29.70 15.70 29.54
CA PHE A 80 -30.17 15.80 30.93
C PHE A 80 -30.09 14.46 31.66
N SER A 81 -30.29 13.33 30.97
CA SER A 81 -30.14 11.99 31.55
C SER A 81 -28.70 11.75 32.01
N VAL A 82 -27.69 12.14 31.22
CA VAL A 82 -26.28 12.01 31.61
C VAL A 82 -25.97 12.81 32.88
N LEU A 83 -26.48 14.05 32.98
CA LEU A 83 -26.30 14.89 34.18
C LEU A 83 -27.01 14.30 35.41
N PHE A 84 -28.23 13.80 35.23
CA PHE A 84 -29.01 13.16 36.29
C PHE A 84 -28.31 11.89 36.81
N PHE A 85 -27.95 10.97 35.92
CA PHE A 85 -27.26 9.73 36.30
C PHE A 85 -25.88 10.01 36.91
N GLY A 86 -25.15 11.01 36.41
CA GLY A 86 -23.89 11.45 37.03
C GLY A 86 -24.07 11.91 38.47
N SER A 87 -25.12 12.71 38.72
CA SER A 87 -25.46 13.18 40.07
C SER A 87 -25.89 12.01 40.99
N LEU A 88 -26.66 11.06 40.45
CA LEU A 88 -27.10 9.86 41.16
C LEU A 88 -25.90 8.97 41.53
N PHE A 89 -25.00 8.67 40.60
CA PHE A 89 -23.80 7.87 40.88
C PHE A 89 -22.92 8.52 41.95
N TYR A 90 -22.76 9.85 41.90
CA TYR A 90 -21.99 10.58 42.91
C TYR A 90 -22.62 10.43 44.30
N TYR A 91 -23.94 10.59 44.40
CA TYR A 91 -24.66 10.39 45.64
C TYR A 91 -24.51 8.96 46.17
N LEU A 92 -24.61 7.95 45.30
CA LEU A 92 -24.43 6.53 45.68
C LEU A 92 -23.01 6.25 46.19
N LEU A 93 -21.97 6.77 45.53
CA LEU A 93 -20.58 6.62 45.97
C LEU A 93 -20.34 7.30 47.32
N TYR A 94 -20.89 8.50 47.52
CA TYR A 94 -20.84 9.18 48.80
C TYR A 94 -21.50 8.36 49.92
N GLN A 95 -22.70 7.82 49.67
CA GLN A 95 -23.41 6.99 50.64
C GLN A 95 -22.62 5.71 50.97
N TRP A 96 -22.01 5.09 49.97
CA TRP A 96 -21.40 3.77 50.12
C TRP A 96 -19.99 3.80 50.73
N VAL A 97 -19.17 4.78 50.34
CA VAL A 97 -17.77 4.91 50.76
C VAL A 97 -17.55 6.20 51.56
N GLY A 98 -18.09 7.32 51.08
CA GLY A 98 -17.81 8.64 51.65
C GLY A 98 -18.20 8.79 53.13
N LYS A 99 -19.28 8.13 53.58
CA LYS A 99 -19.72 8.13 54.97
C LYS A 99 -18.79 7.40 55.93
N THR A 100 -18.11 6.34 55.46
CA THR A 100 -17.30 5.45 56.29
C THR A 100 -15.80 5.67 56.10
N TYR A 101 -15.41 6.52 55.15
CA TYR A 101 -14.02 6.79 54.84
C TYR A 101 -13.36 7.57 55.98
N GLN A 102 -12.33 6.97 56.59
CA GLN A 102 -11.47 7.61 57.57
C GLN A 102 -10.05 7.71 56.99
N ALA A 103 -9.54 8.95 56.87
CA ALA A 103 -8.19 9.22 56.41
C ALA A 103 -7.19 8.91 57.53
N SER A 104 -6.63 7.70 57.54
CA SER A 104 -5.65 7.29 58.57
C SER A 104 -4.28 6.87 57.99
N ASN A 105 -4.18 6.57 56.68
CA ASN A 105 -2.91 6.36 55.98
C ASN A 105 -2.89 7.14 54.65
N GLU A 106 -2.54 8.42 54.73
CA GLU A 106 -2.70 9.39 53.64
C GLU A 106 -1.98 8.99 52.35
N ASN A 107 -0.83 8.31 52.42
CA ASN A 107 -0.02 8.02 51.24
C ASN A 107 -0.56 6.90 50.33
N GLU A 108 -1.03 5.78 50.89
CA GLU A 108 -1.54 4.66 50.06
C GLU A 108 -2.98 4.89 49.59
N SER A 109 -3.82 5.47 50.45
CA SER A 109 -5.17 5.90 50.08
C SER A 109 -5.14 6.89 48.91
N ASP A 110 -4.23 7.86 48.93
CA ASP A 110 -4.05 8.83 47.85
C ASP A 110 -3.60 8.19 46.54
N LYS A 111 -2.79 7.10 46.57
CA LYS A 111 -2.44 6.35 45.36
C LYS A 111 -3.66 5.67 44.71
N VAL A 112 -4.51 5.01 45.51
CA VAL A 112 -5.74 4.37 45.02
C VAL A 112 -6.72 5.42 44.47
N ILE A 113 -6.87 6.56 45.16
CA ILE A 113 -7.71 7.68 44.70
C ILE A 113 -7.18 8.26 43.39
N LYS A 114 -5.87 8.51 43.28
CA LYS A 114 -5.23 8.97 42.03
C LYS A 114 -5.39 7.96 40.90
N ALA A 115 -5.32 6.67 41.21
CA ALA A 115 -5.52 5.61 40.23
C ALA A 115 -6.96 5.59 39.68
N LEU A 116 -7.95 5.74 40.55
CA LEU A 116 -9.36 5.83 40.20
C LEU A 116 -9.64 7.09 39.35
N LEU A 117 -9.12 8.25 39.76
CA LEU A 117 -9.23 9.49 38.99
C LEU A 117 -8.63 9.33 37.59
N SER A 118 -7.46 8.69 37.49
CA SER A 118 -6.75 8.52 36.23
C SER A 118 -7.46 7.54 35.30
N ALA A 119 -7.96 6.41 35.82
CA ALA A 119 -8.78 5.47 35.06
C ALA A 119 -10.05 6.13 34.53
N SER A 120 -10.68 6.98 35.35
CA SER A 120 -11.88 7.73 34.96
C SER A 120 -11.59 8.75 33.85
N LEU A 121 -10.48 9.49 33.94
CA LEU A 121 -10.08 10.45 32.90
C LEU A 121 -9.76 9.76 31.57
N ILE A 122 -9.04 8.64 31.62
CA ILE A 122 -8.77 7.83 30.42
C ILE A 122 -10.09 7.29 29.86
N GLY A 123 -11.00 6.81 30.72
CA GLY A 123 -12.31 6.32 30.31
C GLY A 123 -13.17 7.37 29.60
N ILE A 124 -13.18 8.61 30.11
CA ILE A 124 -13.84 9.74 29.44
C ILE A 124 -13.22 9.99 28.06
N ALA A 125 -11.88 9.94 27.94
CA ALA A 125 -11.21 10.09 26.65
C ALA A 125 -11.59 8.97 25.66
N VAL A 126 -11.71 7.72 26.11
CA VAL A 126 -12.18 6.60 25.28
C VAL A 126 -13.62 6.81 24.81
N VAL A 127 -14.52 7.28 25.69
CA VAL A 127 -15.91 7.59 25.32
C VAL A 127 -15.96 8.68 24.25
N ILE A 128 -15.19 9.77 24.43
CA ILE A 128 -15.11 10.86 23.44
C ILE A 128 -14.67 10.32 22.08
N ILE A 129 -13.63 9.49 22.03
CA ILE A 129 -13.15 8.87 20.79
C ILE A 129 -14.22 7.94 20.18
N SER A 130 -14.91 7.17 21.01
CA SER A 130 -15.98 6.24 20.58
C SER A 130 -17.15 6.95 19.90
N PHE A 131 -17.45 8.21 20.25
CA PHE A 131 -18.44 9.01 19.55
C PHE A 131 -18.04 9.31 18.10
N PHE A 132 -16.74 9.51 17.83
CA PHE A 132 -16.25 9.71 16.46
C PHE A 132 -16.24 8.41 15.65
N ILE A 133 -15.92 7.28 16.28
CA ILE A 133 -15.87 5.96 15.60
C ILE A 133 -17.27 5.36 15.38
N VAL A 134 -18.30 5.90 16.04
CA VAL A 134 -19.68 5.39 15.99
C VAL A 134 -19.77 3.92 16.44
N LYS A 135 -18.89 3.53 17.39
CA LYS A 135 -18.87 2.20 18.03
C LYS A 135 -18.37 2.33 19.45
N VAL A 136 -19.04 1.68 20.40
CA VAL A 136 -18.63 1.70 21.82
C VAL A 136 -17.49 0.71 22.01
N ASP A 137 -16.33 1.21 22.44
CA ASP A 137 -15.16 0.38 22.69
C ASP A 137 -15.25 -0.37 24.03
N ILE A 138 -14.90 -1.65 24.04
CA ILE A 138 -14.95 -2.49 25.25
C ILE A 138 -14.06 -1.97 26.39
N SER A 139 -13.02 -1.21 26.05
CA SER A 139 -12.13 -0.58 27.01
C SER A 139 -12.84 0.37 27.98
N ILE A 140 -13.98 0.94 27.58
CA ILE A 140 -14.86 1.72 28.47
C ILE A 140 -15.29 0.86 29.65
N TYR A 141 -15.82 -0.33 29.38
CA TYR A 141 -16.33 -1.23 30.42
C TYR A 141 -15.21 -1.85 31.26
N PHE A 142 -14.06 -2.14 30.66
CA PHE A 142 -12.85 -2.53 31.41
C PHE A 142 -12.48 -1.47 32.46
N LEU A 143 -12.46 -0.18 32.09
CA LEU A 143 -12.16 0.91 33.01
C LEU A 143 -13.25 1.11 34.08
N VAL A 144 -14.52 0.83 33.76
CA VAL A 144 -15.61 0.79 34.74
C VAL A 144 -15.37 -0.32 35.78
N ILE A 145 -15.01 -1.53 35.35
CA ILE A 145 -14.70 -2.66 36.25
C ILE A 145 -13.49 -2.32 37.13
N LEU A 146 -12.43 -1.76 36.53
CA LEU A 146 -11.25 -1.30 37.28
C LEU A 146 -11.64 -0.25 38.33
N GLY A 147 -12.43 0.75 37.94
CA GLY A 147 -12.92 1.78 38.85
C GLY A 147 -13.75 1.18 39.99
N PHE A 148 -14.66 0.25 39.68
CA PHE A 148 -15.48 -0.43 40.68
C PHE A 148 -14.63 -1.22 41.70
N VAL A 149 -13.64 -1.99 41.23
CA VAL A 149 -12.71 -2.72 42.11
C VAL A 149 -11.87 -1.76 42.96
N LEU A 150 -11.40 -0.64 42.42
CA LEU A 150 -10.69 0.37 43.19
C LEU A 150 -11.58 0.98 44.30
N VAL A 151 -12.85 1.29 44.00
CA VAL A 151 -13.80 1.79 45.00
C VAL A 151 -14.09 0.74 46.09
N LEU A 152 -14.20 -0.55 45.74
CA LEU A 152 -14.35 -1.64 46.72
C LEU A 152 -13.20 -1.66 47.75
N ASN A 153 -11.98 -1.35 47.32
CA ASN A 153 -10.82 -1.30 48.21
C ASN A 153 -10.85 -0.09 49.16
N LEU A 154 -11.40 1.06 48.74
CA LEU A 154 -11.51 2.27 49.57
C LEU A 154 -12.41 2.09 50.81
N LYS A 155 -13.30 1.10 50.81
CA LYS A 155 -14.21 0.80 51.92
C LYS A 155 -13.58 -0.09 53.01
N ARG A 156 -12.43 -0.72 52.74
CA ARG A 156 -11.87 -1.80 53.57
C ARG A 156 -10.85 -1.32 54.60
N ASN A 157 -10.55 -2.22 55.54
CA ASN A 157 -9.62 -2.01 56.65
C ASN A 157 -8.21 -1.61 56.16
N HIS A 158 -7.53 -0.71 56.88
CA HIS A 158 -6.35 0.01 56.41
C HIS A 158 -5.17 -0.85 55.93
N LYS A 159 -5.06 -2.10 56.43
CA LYS A 159 -4.00 -3.05 56.05
C LYS A 159 -4.09 -3.55 54.60
N LEU A 160 -5.28 -3.57 54.01
CA LEU A 160 -5.52 -4.05 52.64
C LEU A 160 -5.50 -2.92 51.60
N LEU A 161 -5.36 -1.68 52.05
CA LEU A 161 -5.39 -0.48 51.22
C LEU A 161 -4.01 -0.24 50.58
N ASP A 162 -3.56 -1.21 49.77
CA ASP A 162 -2.31 -1.15 49.00
C ASP A 162 -2.63 -1.10 47.51
N PHE A 163 -1.97 -0.20 46.78
CA PHE A 163 -2.26 0.01 45.35
C PHE A 163 -2.07 -1.25 44.50
N ASP A 164 -0.99 -2.01 44.71
CA ASP A 164 -0.69 -3.20 43.91
C ASP A 164 -1.72 -4.31 44.15
N LEU A 165 -2.07 -4.52 45.43
CA LEU A 165 -3.12 -5.47 45.79
C LEU A 165 -4.50 -5.02 45.31
N ALA A 166 -4.78 -3.71 45.24
CA ALA A 166 -6.05 -3.17 44.79
C ALA A 166 -6.33 -3.44 43.30
N ILE A 167 -5.30 -3.35 42.45
CA ILE A 167 -5.41 -3.57 41.00
C ILE A 167 -5.25 -5.03 40.58
N TRP A 168 -4.53 -5.84 41.38
CA TRP A 168 -4.25 -7.24 41.08
C TRP A 168 -5.46 -8.07 40.64
N PRO A 169 -6.66 -7.96 41.26
CA PRO A 169 -7.83 -8.75 40.87
C PRO A 169 -8.25 -8.55 39.41
N VAL A 170 -8.12 -7.32 38.88
CA VAL A 170 -8.51 -7.02 37.50
C VAL A 170 -7.44 -7.53 36.53
N LEU A 171 -6.17 -7.42 36.90
CA LEU A 171 -5.04 -7.87 36.08
C LEU A 171 -5.02 -9.39 35.90
N ILE A 172 -5.31 -10.15 36.96
CA ILE A 172 -5.37 -11.61 36.90
C ILE A 172 -6.65 -12.11 36.21
N ALA A 173 -7.72 -11.33 36.29
CA ALA A 173 -9.00 -11.66 35.67
C ALA A 173 -8.95 -11.59 34.14
N LEU A 174 -8.14 -10.72 33.55
CA LEU A 174 -8.00 -10.58 32.09
C LEU A 174 -7.72 -11.90 31.36
N PRO A 175 -6.62 -12.64 31.63
CA PRO A 175 -6.34 -13.91 30.94
C PRO A 175 -7.38 -15.00 31.25
N ILE A 176 -7.96 -15.01 32.47
CA ILE A 176 -8.98 -15.99 32.86
C ILE A 176 -10.30 -15.72 32.13
N ALA A 177 -10.72 -14.46 32.04
CA ALA A 177 -11.91 -14.05 31.32
C ALA A 177 -11.80 -14.35 29.82
N GLN A 178 -10.60 -14.18 29.24
CA GLN A 178 -10.32 -14.55 27.86
C GLN A 178 -10.46 -16.07 27.63
N TYR A 179 -9.90 -16.89 28.51
CA TYR A 179 -10.08 -18.34 28.47
C TYR A 179 -11.56 -18.75 28.55
N LEU A 180 -12.30 -18.18 29.48
CA LEU A 180 -13.73 -18.43 29.61
C LEU A 180 -14.48 -17.97 28.35
N PHE A 181 -14.17 -16.79 27.82
CA PHE A 181 -14.80 -16.28 26.60
C PHE A 181 -14.63 -17.24 25.43
N ILE A 182 -13.44 -17.80 25.24
CA ILE A 182 -13.20 -18.82 24.20
C ILE A 182 -13.96 -20.11 24.50
N PHE A 183 -14.04 -20.54 25.76
CA PHE A 183 -14.87 -21.68 26.16
C PHE A 183 -16.34 -21.45 25.76
N PHE A 184 -16.92 -20.31 26.12
CA PHE A 184 -18.29 -19.96 25.73
C PHE A 184 -18.47 -19.90 24.21
N LYS A 185 -17.46 -19.39 23.48
CA LYS A 185 -17.47 -19.34 22.01
C LYS A 185 -17.50 -20.72 21.38
N LYS A 186 -16.58 -21.59 21.80
CA LYS A 186 -16.43 -22.95 21.26
C LYS A 186 -17.69 -23.80 21.48
N HIS A 187 -18.37 -23.61 22.61
CA HIS A 187 -19.59 -24.35 22.95
C HIS A 187 -20.87 -23.67 22.44
N ASN A 188 -20.77 -22.70 21.51
CA ASN A 188 -21.90 -22.00 20.89
C ASN A 188 -22.89 -21.38 21.89
N LEU A 189 -22.44 -21.06 23.10
CA LEU A 189 -23.29 -20.48 24.14
C LEU A 189 -23.73 -19.04 23.79
N PHE A 190 -23.11 -18.42 22.78
CA PHE A 190 -23.53 -17.14 22.20
C PHE A 190 -24.80 -17.23 21.34
N GLN A 191 -25.26 -18.42 20.95
CA GLN A 191 -26.56 -18.57 20.26
C GLN A 191 -27.74 -18.14 21.14
N ILE A 192 -27.55 -18.08 22.47
CA ILE A 192 -28.54 -17.60 23.44
C ILE A 192 -28.66 -16.07 23.40
N THR A 193 -27.61 -15.38 22.93
CA THR A 193 -27.59 -13.92 22.80
C THR A 193 -27.98 -13.48 21.38
N PRO A 194 -28.87 -12.49 21.21
CA PRO A 194 -29.24 -12.00 19.88
C PRO A 194 -28.03 -11.44 19.14
N GLU A 195 -27.88 -11.68 17.84
CA GLU A 195 -26.72 -11.20 17.05
C GLU A 195 -26.52 -9.68 17.11
N LYS A 196 -27.62 -8.93 17.24
CA LYS A 196 -27.63 -7.48 17.43
C LYS A 196 -28.73 -7.10 18.40
N PHE A 197 -28.42 -6.18 19.32
CA PHE A 197 -29.46 -5.53 20.09
C PHE A 197 -30.17 -4.51 19.20
N VAL A 198 -31.49 -4.62 19.05
CA VAL A 198 -32.29 -3.73 18.21
C VAL A 198 -33.29 -2.99 19.08
N PHE A 199 -33.30 -1.66 18.99
CA PHE A 199 -34.32 -0.82 19.59
C PHE A 199 -35.12 -0.12 18.49
N LYS A 200 -36.43 -0.39 18.40
CA LYS A 200 -37.31 0.15 17.34
C LYS A 200 -36.71 0.01 15.92
N LYS A 201 -36.27 -1.21 15.56
CA LYS A 201 -35.62 -1.55 14.27
C LYS A 201 -34.24 -0.93 14.02
N ILE A 202 -33.69 -0.15 14.97
CA ILE A 202 -32.34 0.42 14.85
C ILE A 202 -31.37 -0.42 15.68
N PRO A 203 -30.26 -0.91 15.10
CA PRO A 203 -29.25 -1.64 15.86
C PRO A 203 -28.55 -0.71 16.85
N ILE A 204 -28.51 -1.11 18.12
CA ILE A 204 -27.68 -0.49 19.14
C ILE A 204 -26.22 -0.84 18.81
N PRO A 205 -25.28 0.12 18.82
CA PRO A 205 -23.87 -0.11 18.51
C PRO A 205 -23.13 -0.81 19.67
N LEU A 206 -23.67 -1.94 20.14
CA LEU A 206 -23.12 -2.78 21.21
C LEU A 206 -23.09 -4.24 20.74
N ASP A 207 -21.91 -4.86 20.83
CA ASP A 207 -21.69 -6.26 20.46
C ASP A 207 -22.01 -7.18 21.66
N PRO A 208 -22.98 -8.11 21.55
CA PRO A 208 -23.34 -9.07 22.60
C PRO A 208 -22.17 -9.96 23.06
N ALA A 209 -21.27 -10.35 22.16
CA ALA A 209 -20.11 -11.15 22.51
C ALA A 209 -19.18 -10.35 23.43
N LEU A 210 -18.95 -9.07 23.11
CA LEU A 210 -18.15 -8.19 23.95
C LEU A 210 -18.79 -7.96 25.33
N LEU A 211 -20.12 -7.83 25.42
CA LEU A 211 -20.81 -7.70 26.71
C LEU A 211 -20.63 -8.95 27.58
N THR A 212 -20.64 -10.13 26.98
CA THR A 212 -20.37 -11.38 27.69
C THR A 212 -18.94 -11.42 28.22
N PHE A 213 -17.95 -10.98 27.44
CA PHE A 213 -16.58 -10.85 27.94
C PHE A 213 -16.51 -9.89 29.14
N VAL A 214 -17.17 -8.73 29.07
CA VAL A 214 -17.24 -7.77 30.18
C VAL A 214 -17.82 -8.41 31.44
N LEU A 215 -18.90 -9.21 31.30
CA LEU A 215 -19.51 -9.92 32.41
C LEU A 215 -18.54 -10.96 33.02
N LEU A 216 -17.89 -11.76 32.18
CA LEU A 216 -16.89 -12.74 32.61
C LEU A 216 -15.71 -12.08 33.33
N LEU A 217 -15.25 -10.94 32.81
CA LEU A 217 -14.19 -10.14 33.42
C LEU A 217 -14.62 -9.61 34.79
N LEU A 218 -15.86 -9.12 34.93
CA LEU A 218 -16.38 -8.66 36.21
C LEU A 218 -16.46 -9.82 37.23
N ILE A 219 -17.04 -10.96 36.84
CA ILE A 219 -17.20 -12.13 37.72
C ILE A 219 -15.84 -12.64 38.20
N THR A 220 -14.89 -12.81 37.27
CA THR A 220 -13.53 -13.27 37.59
C THR A 220 -12.77 -12.25 38.44
N ALA A 221 -12.89 -10.95 38.17
CA ALA A 221 -12.28 -9.90 38.99
C ALA A 221 -12.85 -9.88 40.43
N LEU A 222 -14.16 -10.07 40.59
CA LEU A 222 -14.78 -10.17 41.91
C LEU A 222 -14.34 -11.43 42.65
N THR A 223 -14.25 -12.56 41.96
CA THR A 223 -13.76 -13.83 42.54
C THR A 223 -12.31 -13.68 42.99
N ALA A 224 -11.45 -13.10 42.15
CA ALA A 224 -10.06 -12.80 42.51
C ALA A 224 -9.97 -11.82 43.69
N TYR A 225 -10.84 -10.81 43.74
CA TYR A 225 -10.92 -9.86 44.86
C TYR A 225 -11.28 -10.56 46.18
N PHE A 226 -12.27 -11.45 46.17
CA PHE A 226 -12.65 -12.23 47.35
C PHE A 226 -11.53 -13.20 47.77
N PHE A 227 -10.94 -13.91 46.81
CA PHE A 227 -9.84 -14.84 47.05
C PHE A 227 -8.63 -14.15 47.71
N ARG A 228 -8.20 -13.02 47.15
CA ARG A 228 -7.15 -12.17 47.73
C ARG A 228 -7.50 -11.76 49.16
N ASN A 229 -8.73 -11.33 49.40
CA ASN A 229 -9.16 -10.91 50.74
C ASN A 229 -9.13 -12.04 51.77
N GLN A 230 -9.38 -13.30 51.36
CA GLN A 230 -9.26 -14.43 52.27
C GLN A 230 -7.81 -14.71 52.66
N ILE A 231 -6.88 -14.62 51.71
CA ILE A 231 -5.44 -14.81 51.98
C ILE A 231 -4.90 -13.78 52.97
N PHE A 232 -5.28 -12.51 52.82
CA PHE A 232 -4.76 -11.43 53.65
C PHE A 232 -5.57 -11.18 54.93
N LYS A 233 -6.59 -12.00 55.23
CA LYS A 233 -7.45 -11.83 56.41
C LYS A 233 -6.67 -11.89 57.74
N ASN A 234 -5.67 -12.77 57.82
CA ASN A 234 -4.91 -13.06 59.04
C ASN A 234 -3.45 -12.57 58.99
N VAL A 235 -3.10 -11.72 58.01
CA VAL A 235 -1.73 -11.22 57.82
C VAL A 235 -1.44 -10.08 58.81
N THR A 236 -0.28 -10.12 59.48
CA THR A 236 0.17 -9.11 60.43
C THR A 236 0.96 -8.00 59.72
N GLU A 237 1.17 -6.84 60.37
CA GLU A 237 1.94 -5.75 59.74
C GLU A 237 3.41 -6.12 59.53
N SER A 238 3.98 -6.92 60.44
CA SER A 238 5.37 -7.37 60.38
C SER A 238 5.69 -8.24 59.16
N ASN A 239 4.72 -9.03 58.67
CA ASN A 239 4.92 -9.93 57.53
C ASN A 239 4.19 -9.49 56.24
N PHE A 240 3.41 -8.39 56.28
CA PHE A 240 2.58 -7.95 55.17
C PHE A 240 3.34 -7.81 53.84
N TYR A 241 4.47 -7.10 53.83
CA TYR A 241 5.22 -6.86 52.58
C TYR A 241 5.90 -8.13 52.04
N SER A 242 6.35 -9.03 52.93
CA SER A 242 6.91 -10.32 52.50
C SER A 242 5.82 -11.17 51.85
N ILE A 243 4.66 -11.31 52.51
CA ILE A 243 3.52 -12.07 51.99
C ILE A 243 2.96 -11.42 50.72
N LYS A 244 2.87 -10.08 50.65
CA LYS A 244 2.48 -9.33 49.45
C LYS A 244 3.38 -9.67 48.27
N ASN A 245 4.70 -9.55 48.44
CA ASN A 245 5.64 -9.83 47.35
C ASN A 245 5.61 -11.30 46.94
N ALA A 246 5.54 -12.22 47.92
CA ALA A 246 5.38 -13.65 47.66
C ALA A 246 4.10 -13.92 46.86
N PHE A 247 2.96 -13.34 47.28
CA PHE A 247 1.68 -13.45 46.58
C PHE A 247 1.77 -12.94 45.14
N LEU A 248 2.25 -11.72 44.93
CA LEU A 248 2.35 -11.14 43.59
C LEU A 248 3.28 -11.94 42.66
N ILE A 249 4.44 -12.39 43.13
CA ILE A 249 5.35 -13.22 42.34
C ILE A 249 4.70 -14.56 41.98
N SER A 250 3.97 -15.15 42.92
CA SER A 250 3.40 -16.48 42.77
C SER A 250 2.35 -16.55 41.67
N PHE A 251 1.67 -15.44 41.36
CA PHE A 251 0.65 -15.40 40.29
C PHE A 251 1.18 -14.97 38.90
N ILE A 252 2.50 -14.75 38.76
CA ILE A 252 3.13 -14.53 37.44
C ILE A 252 2.83 -15.67 36.44
N PRO A 253 2.86 -16.98 36.82
CA PRO A 253 2.55 -18.08 35.89
C PRO A 253 1.21 -17.94 35.18
N VAL A 254 0.17 -17.42 35.84
CA VAL A 254 -1.16 -17.21 35.22
C VAL A 254 -1.09 -16.18 34.09
N LEU A 255 -0.27 -15.13 34.25
CA LEU A 255 -0.07 -14.10 33.21
C LEU A 255 0.75 -14.62 32.02
N LEU A 256 1.58 -15.66 32.24
CA LEU A 256 2.37 -16.29 31.19
C LEU A 256 1.51 -17.22 30.32
N VAL A 257 0.33 -17.65 30.77
CA VAL A 257 -0.50 -18.62 30.06
C VAL A 257 -0.81 -18.18 28.61
N PRO A 258 -1.29 -16.95 28.32
CA PRO A 258 -1.52 -16.52 26.94
C PRO A 258 -0.25 -16.53 26.05
N ILE A 259 0.91 -16.20 26.64
CA ILE A 259 2.20 -16.18 25.92
C ILE A 259 2.61 -17.61 25.57
N VAL A 260 2.64 -18.48 26.57
CA VAL A 260 3.03 -19.89 26.43
C VAL A 260 2.06 -20.60 25.49
N PHE A 261 0.77 -20.34 25.60
CA PHE A 261 -0.25 -20.90 24.72
C PHE A 261 -0.06 -20.49 23.25
N SER A 262 0.18 -19.20 22.98
CA SER A 262 0.45 -18.69 21.63
C SER A 262 1.69 -19.34 21.00
N ILE A 263 2.76 -19.50 21.78
CA ILE A 263 3.98 -20.21 21.36
C ILE A 263 3.68 -21.68 21.08
N LEU A 264 2.93 -22.36 21.95
CA LEU A 264 2.62 -23.79 21.77
C LEU A 264 1.71 -24.03 20.57
N ILE A 265 0.73 -23.17 20.29
CA ILE A 265 -0.07 -23.26 19.06
C ILE A 265 0.83 -23.17 17.82
N GLU A 266 1.82 -22.28 17.84
CA GLU A 266 2.72 -22.16 16.71
C GLU A 266 3.66 -23.37 16.60
N ILE A 267 4.13 -23.92 17.72
CA ILE A 267 4.85 -25.20 17.76
C ILE A 267 4.00 -26.33 17.15
N THR A 268 2.68 -26.37 17.42
CA THR A 268 1.81 -27.37 16.79
C THR A 268 1.68 -27.17 15.28
N ASN A 269 1.68 -25.93 14.78
CA ASN A 269 1.69 -25.65 13.35
C ASN A 269 3.02 -26.08 12.71
N ILE A 270 4.14 -25.83 13.40
CA ILE A 270 5.48 -26.29 12.99
C ILE A 270 5.52 -27.83 12.95
N PHE A 271 4.97 -28.51 13.96
CA PHE A 271 4.93 -29.98 13.98
C PHE A 271 4.02 -30.56 12.88
N ASN A 272 2.93 -29.88 12.55
CA ASN A 272 2.06 -30.25 11.44
C ASN A 272 2.81 -30.15 10.09
N ILE A 273 3.47 -29.03 9.79
CA ILE A 273 4.21 -28.89 8.52
C ILE A 273 5.48 -29.75 8.45
N ARG A 274 6.24 -29.89 9.54
CA ARG A 274 7.55 -30.59 9.54
C ARG A 274 7.46 -32.10 9.73
N PHE A 275 6.47 -32.56 10.50
CA PHE A 275 6.37 -33.95 10.95
C PHE A 275 5.00 -34.59 10.68
N ASP A 276 4.07 -33.88 10.02
CA ASP A 276 2.69 -34.32 9.77
C ASP A 276 1.91 -34.68 11.06
N ILE A 277 2.29 -34.07 12.20
CA ILE A 277 1.62 -34.27 13.50
C ILE A 277 0.55 -33.19 13.68
N VAL A 278 -0.72 -33.58 13.62
CA VAL A 278 -1.86 -32.69 13.83
C VAL A 278 -2.31 -32.71 15.28
N PHE A 279 -2.27 -31.55 15.92
CA PHE A 279 -2.88 -31.35 17.25
C PHE A 279 -4.23 -30.64 17.12
N ASN A 280 -5.33 -31.38 17.33
CA ASN A 280 -6.68 -30.86 17.17
C ASN A 280 -7.39 -30.50 18.50
N ASN A 281 -6.63 -30.32 19.59
CA ASN A 281 -7.20 -30.04 20.92
C ASN A 281 -6.65 -28.75 21.58
N PRO A 282 -6.64 -27.60 20.86
CA PRO A 282 -6.11 -26.31 21.33
C PRO A 282 -6.79 -25.84 22.63
N PHE A 283 -8.10 -26.09 22.77
CA PHE A 283 -8.83 -25.73 23.98
C PHE A 283 -8.35 -26.51 25.21
N LEU A 284 -8.16 -27.83 25.07
CA LEU A 284 -7.65 -28.68 26.15
C LEU A 284 -6.26 -28.23 26.59
N LEU A 285 -5.39 -27.91 25.62
CA LEU A 285 -4.07 -27.36 25.91
C LEU A 285 -4.17 -26.06 26.72
N PHE A 286 -5.07 -25.16 26.34
CA PHE A 286 -5.29 -23.91 27.06
C PHE A 286 -5.76 -24.16 28.50
N THR A 287 -6.70 -25.09 28.70
CA THR A 287 -7.17 -25.52 30.03
C THR A 287 -6.04 -26.09 30.89
N LEU A 288 -5.23 -27.00 30.32
CA LEU A 288 -4.11 -27.63 31.03
C LEU A 288 -3.07 -26.60 31.49
N LEU A 289 -2.78 -25.59 30.67
CA LEU A 289 -1.87 -24.51 31.04
C LEU A 289 -2.40 -23.68 32.22
N PHE A 290 -3.71 -23.38 32.28
CA PHE A 290 -4.28 -22.68 33.43
C PHE A 290 -4.26 -23.53 34.70
N VAL A 291 -4.56 -24.83 34.61
CA VAL A 291 -4.47 -25.75 35.75
C VAL A 291 -3.03 -25.83 36.26
N LEU A 292 -2.06 -26.02 35.36
CA LEU A 292 -0.64 -26.04 35.70
C LEU A 292 -0.19 -24.71 36.32
N ALA A 293 -0.58 -23.58 35.73
CA ALA A 293 -0.27 -22.26 36.26
C ALA A 293 -0.85 -22.06 37.67
N GLY A 294 -2.07 -22.55 37.93
CA GLY A 294 -2.69 -22.54 39.26
C GLY A 294 -1.89 -23.36 40.28
N VAL A 295 -1.50 -24.60 39.92
CA VAL A 295 -0.69 -25.48 40.78
C VAL A 295 0.68 -24.85 41.07
N VAL A 296 1.38 -24.37 40.04
CA VAL A 296 2.68 -23.69 40.18
C VAL A 296 2.53 -22.44 41.05
N SER A 297 1.47 -21.66 40.85
CA SER A 297 1.21 -20.47 41.67
C SER A 297 1.00 -20.83 43.14
N PHE A 298 0.26 -21.89 43.44
CA PHE A 298 0.07 -22.38 44.80
C PHE A 298 1.39 -22.84 45.45
N VAL A 299 2.20 -23.62 44.72
CA VAL A 299 3.51 -24.11 45.21
C VAL A 299 4.47 -22.94 45.46
N LEU A 300 4.56 -21.98 44.53
CA LEU A 300 5.39 -20.78 44.69
C LEU A 300 4.94 -19.94 45.88
N PHE A 301 3.62 -19.81 46.09
CA PHE A 301 3.09 -19.05 47.21
C PHE A 301 3.43 -19.70 48.55
N LYS A 302 3.25 -21.02 48.68
CA LYS A 302 3.63 -21.76 49.89
C LYS A 302 5.14 -21.66 50.17
N LYS A 303 5.98 -21.79 49.14
CA LYS A 303 7.45 -21.71 49.29
C LYS A 303 7.94 -20.31 49.65
N ASN A 304 7.37 -19.26 49.07
CA ASN A 304 7.84 -17.89 49.26
C ASN A 304 7.24 -17.21 50.49
N SER A 305 6.02 -17.59 50.91
CA SER A 305 5.40 -17.05 52.13
C SER A 305 6.09 -17.51 53.42
N GLN A 306 6.83 -18.62 53.37
CA GLN A 306 7.62 -19.15 54.49
C GLN A 306 8.98 -18.46 54.69
N LYS A 307 9.43 -17.62 53.75
CA LYS A 307 10.71 -16.91 53.87
C LYS A 307 10.53 -15.67 54.76
N THR A 308 11.09 -15.74 55.97
CA THR A 308 11.06 -14.67 56.97
C THR A 308 11.98 -13.49 56.63
N GLU A 309 13.02 -13.70 55.81
CA GLU A 309 13.95 -12.66 55.38
C GLU A 309 13.98 -12.53 53.87
N VAL A 310 13.14 -11.65 53.34
CA VAL A 310 13.39 -11.04 52.03
C VAL A 310 13.73 -9.59 52.32
N ASN A 311 14.94 -9.15 51.97
CA ASN A 311 15.35 -7.75 52.01
C ASN A 311 14.29 -6.93 51.24
N VAL A 312 13.35 -6.32 51.97
CA VAL A 312 12.12 -5.75 51.40
C VAL A 312 12.45 -4.43 50.73
N SER A 313 12.93 -4.48 49.49
CA SER A 313 12.87 -3.29 48.65
C SER A 313 11.41 -2.98 48.34
N LYS A 314 11.00 -1.71 48.48
CA LYS A 314 9.72 -1.16 47.96
C LYS A 314 9.69 -1.18 46.42
N THR A 315 9.82 -2.34 45.80
CA THR A 315 9.83 -2.51 44.35
C THR A 315 8.41 -2.66 43.83
N ASP A 316 8.05 -1.81 42.86
CA ASP A 316 6.82 -1.91 42.06
C ASP A 316 6.81 -3.22 41.23
N MET A 317 6.28 -4.30 41.83
CA MET A 317 6.23 -5.63 41.20
C MET A 317 5.25 -5.66 40.03
N ILE A 318 4.12 -4.96 40.14
CA ILE A 318 3.10 -4.91 39.10
C ILE A 318 3.66 -4.22 37.85
N GLY A 319 4.26 -3.04 38.01
CA GLY A 319 4.86 -2.30 36.90
C GLY A 319 6.13 -2.94 36.34
N LYS A 320 6.77 -3.85 37.09
CA LYS A 320 7.92 -4.63 36.62
C LYS A 320 7.52 -5.88 35.83
N TYR A 321 6.53 -6.63 36.30
CA TYR A 321 6.18 -7.94 35.73
C TYR A 321 4.77 -7.98 35.13
N TYR A 322 3.74 -7.52 35.84
CA TYR A 322 2.36 -7.74 35.42
C TYR A 322 2.00 -6.97 34.14
N TYR A 323 2.26 -5.66 34.09
CA TYR A 323 1.90 -4.88 32.89
C TYR A 323 2.65 -5.35 31.63
N PRO A 324 3.98 -5.56 31.66
CA PRO A 324 4.69 -6.02 30.47
C PRO A 324 4.26 -7.43 30.03
N LEU A 325 3.99 -8.36 30.96
CA LEU A 325 3.59 -9.72 30.62
C LEU A 325 2.16 -9.79 30.07
N LEU A 326 1.21 -9.05 30.65
CA LEU A 326 -0.15 -8.95 30.10
C LEU A 326 -0.13 -8.35 28.70
N PHE A 327 0.64 -7.27 28.50
CA PHE A 327 0.81 -6.71 27.17
C PHE A 327 1.41 -7.71 26.19
N LEU A 328 2.49 -8.41 26.57
CA LEU A 328 3.09 -9.41 25.70
C LEU A 328 2.10 -10.53 25.36
N GLY A 329 1.33 -11.02 26.34
CA GLY A 329 0.30 -12.03 26.11
C GLY A 329 -0.73 -11.58 25.07
N PHE A 330 -1.31 -10.40 25.26
CA PHE A 330 -2.29 -9.82 24.33
C PHE A 330 -1.69 -9.51 22.96
N MET A 331 -0.44 -9.02 22.91
CA MET A 331 0.29 -8.83 21.66
C MET A 331 0.44 -10.14 20.91
N MET A 332 0.83 -11.24 21.58
CA MET A 332 0.99 -12.55 20.96
C MET A 332 -0.34 -13.09 20.42
N ILE A 333 -1.46 -12.80 21.09
CA ILE A 333 -2.81 -13.13 20.60
C ILE A 333 -3.18 -12.31 19.36
N ILE A 334 -2.96 -10.99 19.38
CA ILE A 334 -3.27 -10.10 18.24
C ILE A 334 -2.41 -10.46 17.03
N THR A 335 -1.14 -10.78 17.28
CA THR A 335 -0.15 -11.07 16.24
C THR A 335 -0.01 -12.56 15.94
N GLN A 336 -0.91 -13.41 16.48
CA GLN A 336 -0.87 -14.84 16.25
C GLN A 336 -0.91 -15.11 14.74
N PRO A 337 0.09 -15.82 14.18
CA PRO A 337 0.13 -16.11 12.75
C PRO A 337 -1.08 -16.95 12.34
N TRP A 338 -1.61 -16.71 11.14
CA TRP A 338 -2.61 -17.59 10.53
C TRP A 338 -2.05 -19.02 10.35
N ARG A 339 -2.93 -20.04 10.33
CA ARG A 339 -2.52 -21.44 10.09
C ARG A 339 -1.93 -21.57 8.70
N MET A 340 -2.49 -20.86 7.73
CA MET A 340 -1.99 -20.82 6.36
C MET A 340 -1.98 -19.39 5.84
N ALA A 341 -1.00 -19.06 5.01
CA ALA A 341 -0.95 -17.86 4.19
C ALA A 341 -1.83 -18.04 2.97
N SER A 342 -2.42 -16.96 2.48
CA SER A 342 -3.04 -16.92 1.16
C SER A 342 -1.99 -16.54 0.11
N SER A 343 -2.03 -17.17 -1.07
CA SER A 343 -1.20 -16.71 -2.18
C SER A 343 -1.65 -15.31 -2.64
N GLY A 344 -0.70 -14.38 -2.72
CA GLY A 344 -0.97 -13.00 -3.13
C GLY A 344 -1.14 -12.86 -4.64
N ASN A 345 -1.79 -11.76 -5.04
CA ASN A 345 -1.92 -11.35 -6.45
C ASN A 345 -0.97 -10.20 -6.82
N GLU A 346 -0.30 -9.60 -5.83
CA GLU A 346 0.67 -8.54 -6.08
C GLU A 346 2.10 -9.11 -6.10
N PHE A 347 2.58 -9.46 -7.30
CA PHE A 347 3.90 -10.05 -7.50
C PHE A 347 5.04 -9.02 -7.47
N PHE A 348 4.76 -7.74 -7.74
CA PHE A 348 5.80 -6.73 -7.82
C PHE A 348 6.31 -6.32 -6.43
N GLU A 349 5.45 -5.83 -5.53
CA GLU A 349 5.84 -5.47 -4.16
C GLU A 349 6.32 -6.68 -3.36
N THR A 350 5.71 -7.86 -3.56
CA THR A 350 6.17 -9.09 -2.90
C THR A 350 7.59 -9.44 -3.33
N ALA A 351 8.00 -9.16 -4.58
CA ALA A 351 9.34 -9.51 -5.05
C ALA A 351 10.46 -8.87 -4.22
N ASN A 352 10.24 -7.63 -3.76
CA ASN A 352 11.23 -6.87 -2.99
C ASN A 352 11.80 -7.68 -1.82
N HIS A 353 10.89 -8.25 -1.03
CA HIS A 353 11.20 -9.03 0.16
C HIS A 353 11.30 -10.52 -0.15
N GLY A 354 10.40 -11.02 -0.98
CA GLY A 354 10.25 -12.42 -1.30
C GLY A 354 11.47 -13.00 -1.99
N LEU A 355 12.13 -12.25 -2.88
CA LEU A 355 13.35 -12.70 -3.53
C LEU A 355 14.55 -12.68 -2.59
N ALA A 356 14.66 -11.70 -1.69
CA ALA A 356 15.71 -11.74 -0.66
C ALA A 356 15.59 -12.99 0.22
N ILE A 357 14.36 -13.41 0.53
CA ILE A 357 14.09 -14.62 1.32
C ILE A 357 14.35 -15.88 0.49
N ASP A 358 13.84 -15.96 -0.73
CA ASP A 358 14.10 -17.09 -1.64
C ASP A 358 15.60 -17.30 -1.84
N HIS A 359 16.32 -16.22 -2.12
CA HIS A 359 17.74 -16.28 -2.40
C HIS A 359 18.57 -16.74 -1.21
N PHE A 360 18.19 -16.34 0.00
CA PHE A 360 18.85 -16.79 1.21
C PHE A 360 18.68 -18.30 1.41
N PHE A 361 17.46 -18.82 1.37
CA PHE A 361 17.19 -20.23 1.66
C PHE A 361 17.51 -21.19 0.52
N ARG A 362 17.23 -20.80 -0.73
CA ARG A 362 17.40 -21.67 -1.91
C ARG A 362 18.81 -21.63 -2.47
N TYR A 363 19.49 -20.47 -2.41
CA TYR A 363 20.80 -20.27 -3.06
C TYR A 363 21.92 -19.88 -2.08
N GLY A 364 21.65 -19.74 -0.77
CA GLY A 364 22.66 -19.36 0.21
C GLY A 364 23.21 -17.94 0.00
N SER A 365 22.45 -17.06 -0.64
CA SER A 365 22.87 -15.68 -0.90
C SER A 365 22.80 -14.82 0.35
N ILE A 366 23.74 -13.90 0.50
CA ILE A 366 23.83 -12.99 1.65
C ILE A 366 23.05 -11.69 1.33
N PRO A 367 22.02 -11.33 2.12
CA PRO A 367 21.27 -10.09 1.94
C PRO A 367 22.18 -8.87 2.01
N ILE A 368 21.85 -7.79 1.30
CA ILE A 368 22.63 -6.54 1.16
C ILE A 368 23.93 -6.72 0.34
N VAL A 369 24.56 -7.90 0.36
CA VAL A 369 25.80 -8.17 -0.38
C VAL A 369 25.52 -8.71 -1.79
N GLU A 370 24.57 -9.64 -1.90
CA GLU A 370 24.20 -10.29 -3.17
C GLU A 370 22.81 -9.88 -3.68
N ASN A 371 21.98 -9.29 -2.83
CA ASN A 371 20.68 -8.74 -3.23
C ASN A 371 20.32 -7.49 -2.42
N TYR A 372 19.45 -6.66 -2.98
CA TYR A 372 18.98 -5.41 -2.38
C TYR A 372 17.46 -5.36 -2.31
N ASP A 373 16.99 -5.03 -1.12
CA ASP A 373 15.58 -4.83 -0.76
C ASP A 373 15.41 -3.40 -0.25
N ALA A 374 14.45 -2.64 -0.81
CA ALA A 374 14.23 -1.24 -0.44
C ALA A 374 13.79 -1.06 1.03
N HIS A 375 13.25 -2.11 1.65
CA HIS A 375 12.84 -2.16 3.04
C HIS A 375 13.84 -2.91 3.92
N MET A 376 15.00 -3.30 3.39
CA MET A 376 16.08 -3.97 4.10
C MET A 376 15.57 -5.16 4.93
N LEU A 377 15.97 -5.30 6.20
CA LEU A 377 15.60 -6.43 7.04
C LEU A 377 14.20 -6.31 7.68
N SER A 378 13.46 -5.21 7.47
CA SER A 378 12.23 -4.96 8.21
C SER A 378 11.17 -6.05 8.05
N ILE A 379 11.07 -6.62 6.85
CA ILE A 379 10.19 -7.75 6.54
C ILE A 379 10.96 -9.08 6.62
N GLN A 380 12.24 -9.07 6.23
CA GLN A 380 13.06 -10.28 6.14
C GLN A 380 13.33 -10.93 7.50
N LEU A 381 13.49 -10.15 8.58
CA LEU A 381 13.87 -10.68 9.90
C LEU A 381 12.91 -11.76 10.40
N PHE A 382 11.60 -11.47 10.38
CA PHE A 382 10.58 -12.42 10.83
C PHE A 382 10.27 -13.49 9.79
N ALA A 383 10.49 -13.19 8.50
CA ALA A 383 10.38 -14.18 7.44
C ALA A 383 11.50 -15.24 7.49
N TYR A 384 12.72 -14.83 7.87
CA TYR A 384 13.82 -15.75 8.17
C TYR A 384 13.48 -16.64 9.36
N LEU A 385 13.00 -16.05 10.46
CA LEU A 385 12.58 -16.81 11.62
C LEU A 385 11.49 -17.83 11.28
N PHE A 386 10.48 -17.44 10.49
CA PHE A 386 9.45 -18.36 10.01
C PHE A 386 10.08 -19.52 9.24
N SER A 387 10.89 -19.21 8.24
CA SER A 387 11.42 -20.19 7.28
C SER A 387 12.42 -21.15 7.92
N PHE A 388 13.20 -20.70 8.91
CA PHE A 388 14.05 -21.57 9.71
C PHE A 388 13.25 -22.60 10.53
N LEU A 389 12.10 -22.19 11.09
CA LEU A 389 11.28 -23.05 11.93
C LEU A 389 10.34 -23.96 11.13
N ASN A 390 9.73 -23.44 10.06
CA ASN A 390 8.68 -24.12 9.29
C ASN A 390 9.22 -24.76 8.00
N GLY A 391 10.41 -24.37 7.53
CA GLY A 391 10.84 -24.59 6.15
C GLY A 391 10.44 -23.43 5.24
N TYR A 392 11.27 -23.16 4.23
CA TYR A 392 10.99 -22.13 3.24
C TYR A 392 10.05 -22.66 2.14
N GLU A 393 9.00 -21.91 1.88
CA GLU A 393 8.17 -21.97 0.67
C GLU A 393 7.74 -20.54 0.32
N PRO A 394 7.33 -20.23 -0.93
CA PRO A 394 6.82 -18.90 -1.27
C PRO A 394 5.58 -18.52 -0.43
N TRP A 395 5.39 -17.23 -0.14
CA TRP A 395 4.24 -16.64 0.58
C TRP A 395 4.15 -16.88 2.09
N SER A 396 4.37 -18.11 2.56
CA SER A 396 4.24 -18.40 3.99
C SER A 396 5.25 -17.70 4.93
N PRO A 397 6.46 -17.30 4.50
CA PRO A 397 7.40 -16.56 5.34
C PRO A 397 6.83 -15.26 5.92
N PHE A 398 5.87 -14.64 5.23
CA PHE A 398 5.26 -13.40 5.68
C PHE A 398 4.23 -13.59 6.82
N LEU A 399 3.90 -14.83 7.21
CA LEU A 399 3.00 -15.12 8.33
C LEU A 399 3.49 -14.55 9.68
N TYR A 400 4.80 -14.40 9.84
CA TYR A 400 5.40 -13.84 11.06
C TYR A 400 5.58 -12.31 11.01
N GLY A 401 5.27 -11.66 9.89
CA GLY A 401 5.34 -10.20 9.75
C GLY A 401 4.65 -9.42 10.88
N PRO A 402 3.45 -9.82 11.35
CA PRO A 402 2.76 -9.15 12.45
C PRO A 402 3.55 -9.09 13.76
N TYR A 403 4.53 -9.98 14.01
CA TYR A 403 5.33 -9.92 15.24
C TYR A 403 6.18 -8.66 15.35
N PHE A 404 6.43 -7.95 14.24
CA PHE A 404 7.11 -6.66 14.30
C PHE A 404 6.33 -5.61 15.11
N TYR A 405 4.99 -5.68 15.07
CA TYR A 405 4.10 -4.82 15.84
C TYR A 405 4.32 -4.94 17.36
N VAL A 406 4.81 -6.10 17.84
CA VAL A 406 5.22 -6.29 19.24
C VAL A 406 6.33 -5.31 19.60
N ILE A 407 7.35 -5.18 18.76
CA ILE A 407 8.49 -4.29 19.01
C ILE A 407 8.02 -2.84 19.08
N GLU A 408 7.21 -2.41 18.11
CA GLU A 408 6.66 -1.05 18.05
C GLU A 408 5.91 -0.65 19.33
N ILE A 409 4.97 -1.49 19.77
CA ILE A 409 4.16 -1.21 20.95
C ILE A 409 5.00 -1.20 22.22
N PHE A 410 5.98 -2.09 22.34
CA PHE A 410 6.89 -2.08 23.48
C PHE A 410 7.74 -0.81 23.54
N VAL A 411 8.16 -0.27 22.40
CA VAL A 411 8.86 1.02 22.36
C VAL A 411 7.97 2.13 22.91
N VAL A 412 6.72 2.22 22.45
CA VAL A 412 5.75 3.20 22.97
C VAL A 412 5.52 3.01 24.47
N TYR A 413 5.34 1.77 24.92
CA TYR A 413 5.17 1.44 26.33
C TYR A 413 6.34 1.94 27.17
N PHE A 414 7.58 1.68 26.76
CA PHE A 414 8.75 2.13 27.51
C PHE A 414 8.93 3.64 27.47
N ILE A 415 8.61 4.33 26.37
CA ILE A 415 8.60 5.79 26.30
C ILE A 415 7.58 6.33 27.32
N PHE A 416 6.32 5.90 27.26
CA PHE A 416 5.26 6.37 28.14
C PHE A 416 5.51 5.99 29.60
N LYS A 417 6.08 4.81 29.87
CA LYS A 417 6.49 4.41 31.22
C LYS A 417 7.51 5.39 31.81
N ARG A 418 8.43 5.91 30.99
CA ARG A 418 9.46 6.87 31.44
C ARG A 418 8.92 8.29 31.63
N VAL A 419 7.84 8.68 30.94
CA VAL A 419 7.28 10.05 31.00
C VAL A 419 5.97 10.21 31.77
N LEU A 420 5.20 9.13 31.96
CA LEU A 420 3.93 9.14 32.69
C LEU A 420 4.00 8.22 33.90
N GLY A 421 4.56 7.02 33.76
CA GLY A 421 4.62 5.97 34.79
C GLY A 421 4.03 4.66 34.27
N SER A 422 4.33 3.55 34.94
CA SER A 422 3.95 2.19 34.53
C SER A 422 2.44 2.01 34.40
N TYR A 423 1.67 2.46 35.39
CA TYR A 423 0.20 2.36 35.41
C TYR A 423 -0.47 3.16 34.29
N TYR A 424 -0.08 4.42 34.09
CA TYR A 424 -0.68 5.26 33.05
C TYR A 424 -0.32 4.77 31.64
N ALA A 425 0.93 4.37 31.42
CA ALA A 425 1.36 3.79 30.16
C ALA A 425 0.54 2.53 29.84
N PHE A 426 0.29 1.68 30.84
CA PHE A 426 -0.54 0.49 30.68
C PHE A 426 -1.98 0.81 30.31
N LEU A 427 -2.66 1.68 31.05
CA LEU A 427 -4.05 2.01 30.74
C LEU A 427 -4.21 2.73 29.40
N ILE A 428 -3.30 3.66 29.06
CA ILE A 428 -3.38 4.40 27.80
C ILE A 428 -3.21 3.45 26.61
N LEU A 429 -2.21 2.56 26.64
CA LEU A 429 -1.97 1.62 25.54
C LEU A 429 -3.06 0.55 25.43
N LEU A 430 -3.56 0.07 26.56
CA LEU A 430 -4.60 -0.94 26.56
C LEU A 430 -5.95 -0.39 26.07
N SER A 431 -6.28 0.85 26.48
CA SER A 431 -7.64 1.38 26.36
C SER A 431 -7.87 2.39 25.23
N LEU A 432 -6.83 3.08 24.76
CA LEU A 432 -6.95 4.06 23.68
C LEU A 432 -6.43 3.48 22.36
N PRO A 433 -6.94 3.94 21.20
CA PRO A 433 -6.38 3.60 19.89
C PRO A 433 -5.08 4.39 19.65
N ILE A 434 -4.12 4.28 20.57
CA ILE A 434 -2.86 5.03 20.53
C ILE A 434 -2.01 4.63 19.33
N ILE A 435 -2.14 3.38 18.89
CA ILE A 435 -1.44 2.84 17.73
C ILE A 435 -1.72 3.69 16.50
N THR A 436 -2.95 4.15 16.30
CA THR A 436 -3.32 4.83 15.06
C THR A 436 -2.86 6.29 15.04
N VAL A 437 -2.35 6.79 16.17
CA VAL A 437 -1.78 8.13 16.32
C VAL A 437 -0.26 8.08 16.39
N VAL A 438 0.30 6.96 16.87
CA VAL A 438 1.71 6.87 17.29
C VAL A 438 2.47 5.70 16.65
N SER A 439 1.80 4.59 16.34
CA SER A 439 2.39 3.46 15.61
C SER A 439 2.39 3.77 14.13
N ASN A 440 3.55 4.21 13.68
CA ASN A 440 4.00 4.09 12.32
C ASN A 440 5.32 3.29 12.37
N GLU A 441 5.77 2.73 11.26
CA GLU A 441 7.05 2.03 11.13
C GLU A 441 8.23 2.84 11.72
N PHE A 442 8.10 4.17 11.79
CA PHE A 442 9.04 5.11 12.37
C PHE A 442 9.19 5.03 13.89
N ILE A 443 8.24 4.46 14.65
CA ILE A 443 8.25 4.48 16.11
C ILE A 443 9.42 3.68 16.71
N VAL A 444 9.91 2.69 15.96
CA VAL A 444 11.07 1.87 16.30
C VAL A 444 12.33 2.73 16.49
N SER A 445 12.41 3.89 15.82
CA SER A 445 13.48 4.88 16.04
C SER A 445 13.57 5.35 17.51
N GLY A 446 12.45 5.30 18.24
CA GLY A 446 12.37 5.59 19.67
C GLY A 446 13.24 4.67 20.55
N LEU A 447 13.68 3.51 20.04
CA LEU A 447 14.72 2.69 20.68
C LEU A 447 16.01 3.49 20.88
N LEU A 448 16.44 4.26 19.88
CA LEU A 448 17.65 5.07 19.98
C LEU A 448 17.49 6.15 21.05
N ALA A 449 16.31 6.78 21.16
CA ALA A 449 16.00 7.73 22.24
C ALA A 449 16.09 7.07 23.63
N LEU A 450 15.62 5.82 23.77
CA LEU A 450 15.75 5.05 25.02
C LEU A 450 17.23 4.73 25.35
N PHE A 451 18.10 4.54 24.37
CA PHE A 451 19.54 4.35 24.58
C PHE A 451 20.28 5.67 24.88
N ILE A 452 19.84 6.81 24.33
CA ILE A 452 20.32 8.14 24.75
C ILE A 452 20.04 8.33 26.24
N LEU A 453 18.84 7.97 26.71
CA LEU A 453 18.55 8.00 28.15
C LEU A 453 19.52 7.15 28.98
N LYS A 454 19.93 5.98 28.49
CA LYS A 454 20.92 5.15 29.19
C LYS A 454 22.30 5.81 29.23
N ILE A 455 22.75 6.43 28.12
CA ILE A 455 24.02 7.17 28.07
C ILE A 455 23.99 8.35 29.04
N VAL A 456 22.91 9.14 29.02
CA VAL A 456 22.75 10.33 29.87
C VAL A 456 22.74 9.96 31.35
N ASN A 457 22.13 8.82 31.71
CA ASN A 457 22.13 8.33 33.09
C ASN A 457 23.42 7.61 33.49
N ASN A 458 24.18 7.05 32.53
CA ASN A 458 25.40 6.29 32.77
C ASN A 458 26.36 6.45 31.58
N LYS A 459 27.40 7.28 31.73
CA LYS A 459 28.39 7.60 30.67
C LYS A 459 29.50 6.53 30.51
N SER A 460 29.20 5.26 30.77
CA SER A 460 30.13 4.15 30.53
C SER A 460 30.27 3.85 29.04
N THR A 461 31.47 3.46 28.60
CA THR A 461 31.79 3.15 27.19
C THR A 461 30.85 2.10 26.59
N LYS A 462 30.39 1.14 27.42
CA LYS A 462 29.41 0.11 27.04
C LYS A 462 28.09 0.71 26.54
N GLN A 463 27.59 1.80 27.12
CA GLN A 463 26.34 2.42 26.67
C GLN A 463 26.48 3.10 25.31
N TYR A 464 27.66 3.65 25.00
CA TYR A 464 27.95 4.23 23.68
C TYR A 464 28.00 3.14 22.60
N TYR A 465 28.61 1.98 22.87
CA TYR A 465 28.53 0.85 21.96
C TYR A 465 27.10 0.36 21.74
N TYR A 466 26.26 0.33 22.78
CA TYR A 466 24.85 -0.01 22.60
C TYR A 466 24.07 1.01 21.77
N PHE A 467 24.39 2.30 21.87
CA PHE A 467 23.82 3.33 21.00
C PHE A 467 24.20 3.11 19.54
N TRP A 468 25.46 2.82 19.24
CA TRP A 468 25.87 2.53 17.88
C TRP A 468 25.30 1.22 17.35
N ALA A 469 25.26 0.17 18.18
CA ALA A 469 24.64 -1.10 17.82
C ALA A 469 23.17 -0.94 17.44
N ILE A 470 22.39 -0.17 18.22
CA ILE A 470 20.98 0.06 17.89
C ILE A 470 20.82 1.00 16.69
N ALA A 471 21.70 1.99 16.51
CA ALA A 471 21.73 2.83 15.32
C ALA A 471 21.93 2.01 14.04
N PHE A 472 22.91 1.10 14.02
CA PHE A 472 23.14 0.24 12.87
C PHE A 472 22.04 -0.79 12.68
N PHE A 473 21.50 -1.35 13.77
CA PHE A 473 20.31 -2.18 13.68
C PHE A 473 19.16 -1.42 13.01
N LEU A 474 18.92 -0.15 13.33
CA LEU A 474 17.89 0.64 12.68
C LEU A 474 18.18 0.87 11.19
N CYS A 475 19.43 1.11 10.79
CA CYS A 475 19.80 1.21 9.37
C CYS A 475 19.61 -0.10 8.59
N LEU A 476 19.94 -1.23 9.22
CA LEU A 476 19.73 -2.56 8.65
C LEU A 476 18.25 -2.97 8.66
N TYR A 477 17.49 -2.52 9.66
CA TYR A 477 16.05 -2.69 9.73
C TYR A 477 15.37 -1.94 8.59
N LYS A 478 15.65 -0.64 8.46
CA LYS A 478 15.19 0.19 7.35
C LYS A 478 16.05 1.45 7.24
N LEU A 479 16.65 1.68 6.07
CA LEU A 479 17.69 2.70 5.91
C LEU A 479 17.20 4.14 6.15
N ASP A 480 16.01 4.47 5.64
CA ASP A 480 15.40 5.80 5.81
C ASP A 480 15.15 6.13 7.29
N ILE A 481 14.66 5.16 8.06
CA ILE A 481 14.45 5.28 9.51
C ILE A 481 15.78 5.38 10.25
N GLY A 482 16.72 4.49 9.95
CA GLY A 482 18.02 4.45 10.62
C GLY A 482 18.83 5.72 10.42
N PHE A 483 18.88 6.24 9.19
CA PHE A 483 19.59 7.48 8.88
C PHE A 483 19.00 8.67 9.64
N ALA A 484 17.69 8.87 9.57
CA ALA A 484 17.02 9.94 10.32
C ALA A 484 17.23 9.77 11.84
N ALA A 485 17.10 8.55 12.37
CA ALA A 485 17.31 8.26 13.78
C ALA A 485 18.73 8.61 14.23
N ILE A 486 19.77 8.24 13.48
CA ILE A 486 21.18 8.56 13.81
C ILE A 486 21.37 10.07 13.93
N LEU A 487 20.92 10.84 12.94
CA LEU A 487 21.04 12.30 12.95
C LEU A 487 20.30 12.92 14.14
N SER A 488 19.07 12.48 14.41
CA SER A 488 18.29 12.92 15.57
C SER A 488 18.92 12.53 16.89
N GLY A 489 19.50 11.33 16.96
CA GLY A 489 20.10 10.78 18.16
C GLY A 489 21.40 11.50 18.53
N ILE A 490 22.27 11.75 17.54
CA ILE A 490 23.46 12.57 17.70
C ILE A 490 23.04 13.99 18.10
N GLY A 491 22.14 14.64 17.35
CA GLY A 491 21.67 16.00 17.65
C GLY A 491 21.10 16.12 19.07
N THR A 492 20.26 15.17 19.49
CA THR A 492 19.70 15.12 20.85
C THR A 492 20.78 14.94 21.90
N PHE A 493 21.73 14.02 21.69
CA PHE A 493 22.86 13.80 22.59
C PHE A 493 23.71 15.07 22.72
N LEU A 494 24.04 15.75 21.62
CA LEU A 494 24.83 16.98 21.61
C LEU A 494 24.16 18.09 22.43
N ILE A 495 22.86 18.32 22.20
CA ILE A 495 22.10 19.35 22.93
C ILE A 495 22.07 19.02 24.44
N VAL A 496 21.82 17.76 24.80
CA VAL A 496 21.70 17.34 26.20
C VAL A 496 23.05 17.31 26.91
N ASP A 497 24.12 16.85 26.26
CA ASP A 497 25.47 16.80 26.85
C ASP A 497 26.05 18.20 27.04
N TYR A 498 25.89 19.08 26.04
CA TYR A 498 26.23 20.50 26.16
C TYR A 498 25.47 21.15 27.33
N TYR A 499 24.17 20.84 27.45
CA TYR A 499 23.36 21.34 28.55
C TYR A 499 23.85 20.85 29.92
N GLN A 500 24.23 19.57 30.04
CA GLN A 500 24.66 18.99 31.31
C GLN A 500 26.06 19.45 31.75
N ASN A 501 27.02 19.51 30.82
CA ASN A 501 28.42 19.75 31.16
C ASN A 501 28.93 21.14 30.77
N ARG A 502 28.13 21.95 30.06
CA ARG A 502 28.54 23.22 29.41
C ARG A 502 29.70 23.11 28.42
N THR A 503 30.12 21.88 28.12
CA THR A 503 31.16 21.51 27.17
C THR A 503 30.69 20.27 26.42
N LEU A 504 31.10 20.13 25.15
CA LEU A 504 30.78 18.96 24.34
C LEU A 504 31.85 17.87 24.53
N ASN A 505 31.52 16.77 25.21
CA ASN A 505 32.44 15.65 25.34
C ASN A 505 32.22 14.61 24.23
N LEU A 506 32.73 14.90 23.05
CA LEU A 506 32.52 14.08 21.85
C LEU A 506 33.45 12.87 21.76
N LYS A 507 34.56 12.87 22.50
CA LYS A 507 35.64 11.89 22.31
C LYS A 507 35.13 10.45 22.41
N LYS A 508 34.30 10.14 23.41
CA LYS A 508 33.75 8.78 23.58
C LYS A 508 32.74 8.42 22.50
N LEU A 509 31.84 9.33 22.14
CA LEU A 509 30.84 9.07 21.10
C LEU A 509 31.52 8.84 19.74
N ALA A 510 32.48 9.70 19.38
CA ALA A 510 33.21 9.64 18.11
C ALA A 510 34.13 8.41 18.04
N SER A 511 34.91 8.12 19.08
CA SER A 511 35.81 6.94 19.09
C SER A 511 35.05 5.63 19.03
N THR A 512 34.00 5.45 19.85
CA THR A 512 33.17 4.24 19.78
C THR A 512 32.40 4.15 18.46
N GLY A 513 32.00 5.29 17.88
CA GLY A 513 31.37 5.36 16.57
C GLY A 513 32.32 4.91 15.45
N ALA A 514 33.53 5.47 15.41
CA ALA A 514 34.56 5.10 14.44
C ALA A 514 34.89 3.59 14.50
N VAL A 515 35.08 3.04 15.70
CA VAL A 515 35.32 1.59 15.89
C VAL A 515 34.14 0.77 15.38
N SER A 516 32.91 1.20 15.68
CA SER A 516 31.71 0.44 15.30
C SER A 516 31.44 0.50 13.79
N VAL A 517 31.63 1.67 13.15
CA VAL A 517 31.56 1.83 11.68
C VAL A 517 32.64 0.99 11.01
N ALA A 518 33.89 1.08 11.46
CA ALA A 518 35.00 0.30 10.90
C ALA A 518 34.76 -1.21 11.02
N SER A 519 34.19 -1.67 12.13
CA SER A 519 33.85 -3.09 12.33
C SER A 519 32.79 -3.57 11.33
N LEU A 520 31.75 -2.76 11.09
CA LEU A 520 30.72 -3.10 10.11
C LEU A 520 31.22 -3.05 8.67
N MET A 521 32.02 -2.06 8.32
CA MET A 521 32.64 -1.98 7.00
C MET A 521 33.61 -3.15 6.79
N GLY A 522 34.37 -3.52 7.82
CA GLY A 522 35.23 -4.70 7.79
C GLY A 522 34.43 -5.99 7.57
N LEU A 523 33.29 -6.15 8.24
CA LEU A 523 32.38 -7.27 8.02
C LEU A 523 31.83 -7.26 6.59
N PHE A 524 31.34 -6.13 6.09
CA PHE A 524 30.83 -6.01 4.72
C PHE A 524 31.90 -6.38 3.68
N VAL A 525 33.12 -5.86 3.83
CA VAL A 525 34.26 -6.19 2.95
C VAL A 525 34.56 -7.67 3.01
N LEU A 526 34.64 -8.26 4.22
CA LEU A 526 34.89 -9.69 4.39
C LEU A 526 33.81 -10.54 3.68
N LEU A 527 32.53 -10.20 3.85
CA LEU A 527 31.42 -10.92 3.21
C LEU A 527 31.46 -10.79 1.68
N CYS A 528 31.80 -9.61 1.15
CA CYS A 528 31.98 -9.42 -0.29
C CYS A 528 33.13 -10.29 -0.83
N LEU A 529 34.28 -10.31 -0.16
CA LEU A 529 35.45 -11.10 -0.56
C LEU A 529 35.16 -12.61 -0.52
N ILE A 530 34.45 -13.10 0.51
CA ILE A 530 34.00 -14.51 0.60
C ILE A 530 33.13 -14.91 -0.60
N LYS A 531 32.35 -13.96 -1.14
CA LYS A 531 31.45 -14.17 -2.28
C LYS A 531 32.07 -13.82 -3.63
N GLY A 532 33.35 -13.42 -3.67
CA GLY A 532 34.02 -13.01 -4.91
C GLY A 532 33.49 -11.69 -5.50
N ILE A 533 32.86 -10.85 -4.67
CA ILE A 533 32.27 -9.56 -5.08
C ILE A 533 33.25 -8.44 -4.75
N ASN A 534 33.44 -7.49 -5.67
CA ASN A 534 34.22 -6.29 -5.40
C ASN A 534 33.48 -5.38 -4.41
N PRO A 535 34.03 -5.15 -3.19
CA PRO A 535 33.31 -4.41 -2.15
C PRO A 535 33.09 -2.94 -2.50
N ILE A 536 34.01 -2.30 -3.25
CA ILE A 536 33.89 -0.89 -3.65
C ILE A 536 32.79 -0.74 -4.70
N ALA A 537 32.78 -1.61 -5.71
CA ALA A 537 31.75 -1.62 -6.75
C ALA A 537 30.36 -1.87 -6.14
N ARG A 538 30.26 -2.88 -5.25
CA ARG A 538 28.99 -3.22 -4.57
C ARG A 538 28.49 -2.10 -3.66
N LEU A 539 29.37 -1.42 -2.92
CA LEU A 539 29.00 -0.25 -2.13
C LEU A 539 28.49 0.89 -3.03
N GLY A 540 29.14 1.12 -4.17
CA GLY A 540 28.69 2.10 -5.16
C GLY A 540 27.28 1.80 -5.68
N GLU A 541 27.01 0.54 -6.02
CA GLU A 541 25.68 0.09 -6.47
C GLU A 541 24.63 0.18 -5.36
N PHE A 542 24.96 -0.22 -4.13
CA PHE A 542 24.09 -0.07 -2.95
C PHE A 542 23.68 1.39 -2.74
N LEU A 543 24.63 2.33 -2.84
CA LEU A 543 24.35 3.76 -2.67
C LEU A 543 23.45 4.30 -3.80
N LEU A 544 23.71 3.90 -5.06
CA LEU A 544 22.87 4.28 -6.21
C LEU A 544 21.44 3.77 -6.05
N ALA A 545 21.27 2.51 -5.65
CA ALA A 545 19.97 1.90 -5.38
C ALA A 545 19.23 2.62 -4.23
N SER A 546 19.97 3.00 -3.18
CA SER A 546 19.42 3.74 -2.02
C SER A 546 18.96 5.16 -2.37
N MET A 547 19.47 5.75 -3.45
CA MET A 547 19.12 7.09 -3.93
C MET A 547 17.96 7.12 -4.93
N SER A 548 17.24 6.01 -5.12
CA SER A 548 16.20 5.88 -6.14
C SER A 548 14.91 6.67 -5.87
N ASN A 549 14.84 7.51 -4.82
CA ASN A 549 13.62 8.25 -4.44
C ASN A 549 13.04 9.08 -5.59
N GLN A 550 13.88 9.64 -6.45
CA GLN A 550 13.43 10.41 -7.61
C GLN A 550 12.69 9.56 -8.64
N ASN A 551 12.95 8.24 -8.70
CA ASN A 551 12.22 7.34 -9.59
C ASN A 551 10.74 7.20 -9.25
N TRP A 552 10.34 7.62 -8.04
CA TRP A 552 9.02 7.41 -7.44
C TRP A 552 8.29 8.73 -7.15
N ALA A 553 8.87 9.88 -7.47
CA ALA A 553 8.27 11.18 -7.19
C ALA A 553 7.03 11.41 -8.06
N VAL A 554 6.02 12.07 -7.50
CA VAL A 554 4.80 12.46 -8.23
C VAL A 554 4.71 13.96 -8.41
N VAL A 555 4.03 14.39 -9.48
CA VAL A 555 3.85 15.81 -9.83
C VAL A 555 2.99 16.56 -8.81
N LYS A 556 1.95 15.91 -8.30
CA LYS A 556 1.05 16.47 -7.28
C LYS A 556 1.31 15.82 -5.93
N MET A 557 1.20 16.60 -4.86
CA MET A 557 1.32 16.11 -3.49
C MET A 557 -0.04 15.80 -2.84
N GLY A 558 -1.14 15.97 -3.58
CA GLY A 558 -2.53 15.94 -3.13
C GLY A 558 -3.27 17.26 -3.42
N ASP A 559 -4.53 17.35 -2.98
CA ASP A 559 -5.38 18.53 -3.13
C ASP A 559 -4.90 19.69 -2.21
N MET A 560 -4.33 20.72 -2.82
CA MET A 560 -3.78 21.90 -2.11
C MET A 560 -4.87 22.82 -1.54
N ASP A 561 -6.11 22.71 -2.00
CA ASP A 561 -7.24 23.49 -1.49
C ASP A 561 -7.88 22.86 -0.25
N HIS A 562 -7.61 21.58 -0.01
CA HIS A 562 -8.11 20.87 1.17
C HIS A 562 -7.44 21.36 2.47
N ILE A 563 -8.23 21.66 3.50
CA ILE A 563 -7.72 22.18 4.79
C ILE A 563 -6.72 21.23 5.46
N VAL A 564 -6.93 19.91 5.34
CA VAL A 564 -6.05 18.90 5.95
C VAL A 564 -4.67 18.88 5.27
N PHE A 565 -4.60 19.17 3.96
CA PHE A 565 -3.34 19.33 3.24
C PHE A 565 -2.54 20.48 3.86
N ARG A 566 -3.17 21.64 4.00
CA ARG A 566 -2.51 22.84 4.54
C ARG A 566 -2.09 22.67 6.01
N LEU A 567 -2.93 22.02 6.81
CA LEU A 567 -2.60 21.69 8.19
C LEU A 567 -1.36 20.81 8.27
N SER A 568 -1.28 19.76 7.45
CA SER A 568 -0.22 18.76 7.56
C SER A 568 1.10 19.19 6.94
N TYR A 569 1.10 19.94 5.83
CA TYR A 569 2.33 20.37 5.15
C TYR A 569 2.86 21.73 5.60
N TYR A 570 2.01 22.63 6.09
CA TYR A 570 2.45 23.97 6.48
C TYR A 570 2.31 24.18 7.99
N VAL A 571 1.11 24.04 8.54
CA VAL A 571 0.83 24.47 9.93
C VAL A 571 1.56 23.61 10.95
N LEU A 572 1.42 22.28 10.91
CA LEU A 572 2.03 21.40 11.91
C LEU A 572 3.57 21.39 11.85
N PRO A 573 4.21 21.37 10.66
CA PRO A 573 5.67 21.49 10.57
C PRO A 573 6.17 22.82 11.15
N ILE A 574 5.52 23.94 10.83
CA ILE A 574 5.89 25.26 11.36
C ILE A 574 5.74 25.31 12.87
N ILE A 575 4.61 24.84 13.43
CA ILE A 575 4.40 24.80 14.88
C ILE A 575 5.44 23.91 15.56
N THR A 576 5.84 22.80 14.94
CA THR A 576 6.89 21.90 15.44
C THR A 576 8.24 22.61 15.50
N MET A 577 8.61 23.34 14.44
CA MET A 577 9.85 24.13 14.40
C MET A 577 9.86 25.27 15.42
N ILE A 578 8.74 26.00 15.55
CA ILE A 578 8.57 27.06 16.56
C ILE A 578 8.70 26.46 17.97
N SER A 579 8.09 25.29 18.22
CA SER A 579 8.16 24.60 19.51
C SER A 579 9.59 24.18 19.85
N LEU A 580 10.32 23.63 18.87
CA LEU A 580 11.73 23.26 19.03
C LEU A 580 12.59 24.49 19.35
N GLY A 581 12.42 25.58 18.60
CA GLY A 581 13.11 26.86 18.83
C GLY A 581 12.79 27.46 20.19
N TYR A 582 11.51 27.41 20.62
CA TYR A 582 11.08 27.88 21.94
C TYR A 582 11.73 27.08 23.08
N VAL A 583 11.76 25.75 22.98
CA VAL A 583 12.41 24.89 23.99
C VAL A 583 13.91 25.16 24.01
N PHE A 584 14.56 25.29 22.86
CA PHE A 584 15.98 25.63 22.77
C PHE A 584 16.28 26.99 23.42
N PHE A 585 15.49 28.02 23.11
CA PHE A 585 15.57 29.33 23.75
C PHE A 585 15.43 29.23 25.27
N LYS A 586 14.46 28.45 25.77
CA LYS A 586 14.29 28.25 27.21
C LYS A 586 15.44 27.47 27.85
N LEU A 587 16.06 26.52 27.16
CA LEU A 587 17.24 25.80 27.67
C LEU A 587 18.45 26.72 27.86
N ILE A 588 18.60 27.74 27.00
CA ILE A 588 19.69 28.71 27.08
C ILE A 588 19.41 29.77 28.15
N PHE A 589 18.22 30.40 28.09
CA PHE A 589 17.95 31.63 28.84
C PHE A 589 17.12 31.45 30.11
N SER A 590 16.52 30.27 30.36
CA SER A 590 15.65 30.05 31.54
C SER A 590 16.33 29.25 32.64
N GLU A 591 16.85 29.94 33.65
CA GLU A 591 17.42 29.32 34.86
C GLU A 591 16.43 28.40 35.58
N LYS A 592 15.15 28.78 35.58
CA LYS A 592 14.07 27.97 36.17
C LYS A 592 13.90 26.62 35.48
N MET A 593 13.94 26.60 34.14
CA MET A 593 13.86 25.34 33.38
C MET A 593 15.11 24.51 33.61
N LEU A 594 16.27 25.16 33.68
CA LEU A 594 17.54 24.54 34.03
C LEU A 594 17.48 23.80 35.38
N LEU A 595 17.04 24.49 36.44
CA LEU A 595 16.91 23.89 37.77
C LEU A 595 15.93 22.71 37.77
N MET A 596 14.80 22.85 37.07
CA MET A 596 13.79 21.80 36.96
C MET A 596 14.33 20.53 36.29
N LEU A 597 15.09 20.67 35.20
CA LEU A 597 15.66 19.55 34.45
C LEU A 597 16.79 18.84 35.22
N LYS A 598 17.61 19.59 35.98
CA LYS A 598 18.65 19.00 36.86
C LYS A 598 18.06 18.21 38.03
N THR A 599 16.97 18.71 38.61
CA THR A 599 16.35 18.11 39.81
C THR A 599 15.36 16.99 39.48
N ASN A 600 14.73 17.02 38.29
CA ASN A 600 13.67 16.10 37.92
C ASN A 600 14.05 15.20 36.73
N LYS A 601 14.49 13.98 37.02
CA LYS A 601 14.82 12.94 36.01
C LYS A 601 13.69 12.70 35.01
N LYS A 602 12.42 12.76 35.43
CA LYS A 602 11.26 12.55 34.54
C LYS A 602 11.15 13.67 33.51
N GLN A 603 11.46 14.90 33.89
CA GLN A 603 11.47 16.04 32.95
C GLN A 603 12.66 15.98 31.99
N MET A 604 13.82 15.49 32.44
CA MET A 604 14.94 15.18 31.54
C MET A 604 14.55 14.13 30.50
N ASN A 605 13.83 13.07 30.91
CA ASN A 605 13.32 12.08 29.96
C ASN A 605 12.38 12.69 28.93
N VAL A 606 11.43 13.53 29.37
CA VAL A 606 10.50 14.24 28.47
C VAL A 606 11.25 15.12 27.48
N LEU A 607 12.29 15.85 27.92
CA LEU A 607 13.10 16.67 27.04
C LEU A 607 13.81 15.84 25.97
N ILE A 608 14.43 14.72 26.35
CA ILE A 608 15.14 13.85 25.40
C ILE A 608 14.18 13.32 24.32
N PHE A 609 12.99 12.84 24.71
CA PHE A 609 12.01 12.38 23.73
C PHE A 609 11.47 13.51 22.87
N PHE A 610 11.22 14.70 23.44
CA PHE A 610 10.82 15.87 22.68
C PHE A 610 11.85 16.22 21.60
N LEU A 611 13.13 16.42 22.00
CA LEU A 611 14.20 16.77 21.08
C LEU A 611 14.39 15.69 19.99
N PHE A 612 14.40 14.42 20.39
CA PHE A 612 14.58 13.32 19.46
C PHE A 612 13.47 13.28 18.41
N PHE A 613 12.20 13.28 18.83
CA PHE A 613 11.08 13.17 17.89
C PHE A 613 10.89 14.44 17.04
N SER A 614 11.27 15.62 17.54
CA SER A 614 11.29 16.86 16.73
C SER A 614 12.36 16.81 15.65
N LEU A 615 13.59 16.42 16.00
CA LEU A 615 14.68 16.28 15.03
C LEU A 615 14.40 15.14 14.04
N PHE A 616 13.81 14.04 14.51
CA PHE A 616 13.45 12.91 13.64
C PHE A 616 12.42 13.30 12.61
N PHE A 617 11.39 14.05 13.01
CA PHE A 617 10.43 14.61 12.06
C PHE A 617 11.13 15.41 10.95
N ILE A 618 12.05 16.31 11.32
CA ILE A 618 12.75 17.17 10.35
C ILE A 618 13.61 16.34 9.37
N PHE A 619 14.42 15.42 9.88
CA PHE A 619 15.30 14.61 9.04
C PHE A 619 14.54 13.57 8.20
N ASN A 620 13.35 13.14 8.62
CA ASN A 620 12.50 12.21 7.89
C ASN A 620 11.46 12.90 6.98
N ALA A 621 11.31 14.23 7.05
CA ALA A 621 10.32 14.99 6.29
C ALA A 621 10.37 14.76 4.76
N PRO A 622 11.54 14.58 4.11
CA PRO A 622 11.59 14.30 2.67
C PRO A 622 10.74 13.08 2.25
N ARG A 623 10.60 12.08 3.14
CA ARG A 623 9.80 10.88 2.87
C ARG A 623 8.32 11.19 2.68
N GLY A 624 7.78 12.17 3.40
CA GLY A 624 6.38 12.60 3.25
C GLY A 624 6.14 13.50 2.03
N ILE A 625 7.20 14.03 1.40
CA ILE A 625 7.12 15.00 0.31
C ILE A 625 7.23 14.31 -1.06
N VAL A 626 8.11 13.31 -1.19
CA VAL A 626 8.43 12.68 -2.48
C VAL A 626 7.40 11.61 -2.89
N ARG A 627 7.29 10.53 -2.10
CA ARG A 627 6.43 9.37 -2.35
C ARG A 627 5.66 9.10 -1.06
N HIS A 628 4.39 8.72 -1.12
CA HIS A 628 3.51 8.61 0.06
C HIS A 628 3.10 9.96 0.69
N ASN A 629 2.75 10.90 -0.20
CA ASN A 629 2.08 12.16 0.12
C ASN A 629 0.54 11.98 0.11
N PHE A 630 -0.23 13.08 0.11
CA PHE A 630 -1.70 13.01 0.07
C PHE A 630 -2.27 12.53 -1.26
N GLU A 631 -1.50 12.56 -2.35
CA GLU A 631 -1.89 11.92 -3.62
C GLU A 631 -2.20 10.43 -3.41
N TYR A 632 -1.46 9.80 -2.49
CA TYR A 632 -1.66 8.40 -2.07
C TYR A 632 -2.44 8.28 -0.74
N GLY A 633 -3.10 9.35 -0.29
CA GLY A 633 -3.88 9.37 0.94
C GLY A 633 -3.10 9.21 2.25
N ASN A 634 -1.77 9.38 2.23
CA ASN A 634 -0.91 8.97 3.35
C ASN A 634 -0.51 10.11 4.29
N ILE A 635 -1.44 10.52 5.16
CA ILE A 635 -1.21 11.56 6.18
C ILE A 635 -0.19 11.16 7.26
N ILE A 636 -0.09 9.87 7.58
CA ILE A 636 0.73 9.36 8.68
C ILE A 636 2.23 9.54 8.36
N ARG A 637 2.65 9.36 7.10
CA ARG A 637 4.05 9.56 6.71
C ARG A 637 4.44 11.04 6.67
N ILE A 638 3.49 11.94 6.39
CA ILE A 638 3.68 13.40 6.42
C ILE A 638 3.77 13.90 7.86
N THR A 639 2.79 13.52 8.70
CA THR A 639 2.72 13.96 10.10
C THR A 639 3.74 13.23 10.99
N SER A 640 4.20 12.04 10.59
CA SER A 640 5.33 11.30 11.19
C SER A 640 5.26 11.28 12.73
N THR A 641 6.28 11.81 13.41
CA THR A 641 6.42 11.84 14.88
C THR A 641 5.83 13.10 15.53
N ILE A 642 5.16 13.98 14.78
CA ILE A 642 4.57 15.24 15.31
C ILE A 642 3.63 14.98 16.50
N PRO A 643 2.71 13.99 16.49
CA PRO A 643 1.87 13.71 17.65
C PRO A 643 2.68 13.48 18.93
N LEU A 644 3.79 12.73 18.84
CA LEU A 644 4.69 12.52 19.98
C LEU A 644 5.38 13.80 20.43
N VAL A 645 5.80 14.65 19.48
CA VAL A 645 6.38 15.96 19.81
C VAL A 645 5.41 16.77 20.68
N PHE A 646 4.15 16.89 20.28
CA PHE A 646 3.17 17.67 21.05
C PHE A 646 2.79 17.03 22.38
N LEU A 647 2.72 15.70 22.45
CA LEU A 647 2.53 14.99 23.72
C LEU A 647 3.71 15.27 24.68
N MET A 648 4.95 15.19 24.22
CA MET A 648 6.12 15.47 25.05
C MET A 648 6.22 16.95 25.43
N LEU A 649 5.99 17.87 24.49
CA LEU A 649 5.96 19.31 24.75
C LEU A 649 4.95 19.66 25.85
N THR A 650 3.75 19.07 25.77
CA THR A 650 2.70 19.28 26.77
C THR A 650 3.15 18.84 28.16
N LEU A 651 3.81 17.69 28.26
CA LEU A 651 4.35 17.19 29.53
C LEU A 651 5.50 18.04 30.08
N LEU A 652 6.31 18.63 29.19
CA LEU A 652 7.43 19.50 29.52
C LEU A 652 6.94 20.82 30.12
N LEU A 653 5.93 21.44 29.51
CA LEU A 653 5.37 22.74 29.91
C LEU A 653 4.36 22.65 31.05
N SER A 654 3.73 21.48 31.26
CA SER A 654 2.67 21.32 32.25
C SER A 654 3.20 21.23 33.69
N LYS A 655 2.70 22.11 34.57
CA LYS A 655 2.96 22.07 36.02
C LYS A 655 1.98 21.19 36.80
N SER A 656 0.70 21.16 36.39
CA SER A 656 -0.38 20.39 37.01
C SER A 656 -1.25 19.69 35.95
N ASN A 657 -2.04 18.68 36.38
CA ASN A 657 -2.98 17.93 35.53
C ASN A 657 -2.37 17.36 34.24
N LYS A 658 -1.12 16.85 34.33
CA LYS A 658 -0.36 16.35 33.17
C LYS A 658 -1.11 15.31 32.34
N LEU A 659 -1.80 14.37 32.99
CA LEU A 659 -2.57 13.33 32.30
C LEU A 659 -3.72 13.91 31.48
N LEU A 660 -4.51 14.82 32.05
CA LEU A 660 -5.65 15.43 31.34
C LEU A 660 -5.17 16.15 30.07
N LYS A 661 -4.13 16.98 30.19
CA LYS A 661 -3.58 17.71 29.04
C LYS A 661 -2.99 16.78 27.99
N PHE A 662 -2.31 15.72 28.43
CA PHE A 662 -1.81 14.67 27.54
C PHE A 662 -2.97 14.03 26.75
N LEU A 663 -4.06 13.67 27.43
CA LEU A 663 -5.25 13.08 26.79
C LEU A 663 -5.93 14.05 25.82
N SER A 664 -6.03 15.34 26.15
CA SER A 664 -6.57 16.36 25.26
C SER A 664 -5.77 16.46 23.95
N VAL A 665 -4.44 16.53 24.06
CA VAL A 665 -3.56 16.60 22.88
C VAL A 665 -3.58 15.30 22.08
N PHE A 666 -3.70 14.16 22.77
CA PHE A 666 -3.88 12.87 22.11
C PHE A 666 -5.17 12.82 21.28
N ILE A 667 -6.31 13.26 21.81
CA ILE A 667 -7.59 13.28 21.09
C ILE A 667 -7.50 14.20 19.86
N VAL A 668 -6.92 15.40 20.00
CA VAL A 668 -6.73 16.32 18.86
C VAL A 668 -5.84 15.68 17.79
N SER A 669 -4.76 15.03 18.20
CA SER A 669 -3.87 14.31 17.28
C SER A 669 -4.57 13.13 16.59
N TYR A 670 -5.40 12.39 17.32
CA TYR A 670 -6.21 11.31 16.78
C TYR A 670 -7.17 11.80 15.69
N LEU A 671 -7.88 12.90 15.94
CA LEU A 671 -8.79 13.49 14.97
C LEU A 671 -8.04 13.99 13.73
N LEU A 672 -6.88 14.62 13.92
CA LEU A 672 -6.09 15.15 12.83
C LEU A 672 -5.51 14.03 11.93
N VAL A 673 -4.93 12.99 12.52
CA VAL A 673 -4.37 11.85 11.76
C VAL A 673 -5.47 11.10 10.98
N ASN A 674 -6.71 11.15 11.44
CA ASN A 674 -7.83 10.50 10.77
C ASN A 674 -8.68 11.46 9.92
N ALA A 675 -8.31 12.74 9.80
CA ALA A 675 -9.13 13.76 9.11
C ALA A 675 -9.26 13.52 7.60
N ASN A 676 -8.33 12.77 6.98
CA ASN A 676 -8.40 12.42 5.57
C ASN A 676 -9.33 11.22 5.27
N ASN A 677 -9.84 10.56 6.31
CA ASN A 677 -10.78 9.47 6.11
C ASN A 677 -12.18 10.02 5.85
N THR A 678 -12.82 9.56 4.78
CA THR A 678 -14.23 9.89 4.45
C THR A 678 -15.20 9.46 5.54
N THR A 679 -14.83 8.47 6.36
CA THR A 679 -15.58 8.06 7.55
C THR A 679 -14.63 7.52 8.63
N PHE A 680 -14.98 7.76 9.90
CA PHE A 680 -14.33 7.20 11.09
C PHE A 680 -14.95 5.86 11.53
N LYS A 681 -16.01 5.41 10.85
CA LYS A 681 -16.82 4.26 11.27
C LYS A 681 -16.00 2.96 11.23
N ASP A 682 -16.05 2.19 12.32
CA ASP A 682 -15.38 0.89 12.48
C ASP A 682 -13.86 0.89 12.28
N LYS A 683 -13.23 2.08 12.24
CA LYS A 683 -11.78 2.23 12.15
C LYS A 683 -11.18 2.35 13.54
N ASN A 684 -10.02 1.73 13.75
CA ASN A 684 -9.09 2.02 14.85
C ASN A 684 -9.66 1.76 16.25
N SER A 685 -9.70 0.48 16.65
CA SER A 685 -10.15 0.08 18.00
C SER A 685 -9.02 0.02 19.03
N SER A 686 -9.38 0.07 20.32
CA SER A 686 -8.43 -0.10 21.42
C SER A 686 -7.70 -1.44 21.34
N PHE A 687 -6.55 -1.52 22.01
CA PHE A 687 -5.75 -2.74 22.04
C PHE A 687 -6.51 -3.93 22.66
N LEU A 688 -7.30 -3.69 23.71
CA LEU A 688 -8.15 -4.72 24.31
C LEU A 688 -9.21 -5.22 23.31
N ASN A 689 -9.81 -4.33 22.51
CA ASN A 689 -10.77 -4.74 21.49
C ASN A 689 -10.10 -5.52 20.34
N GLN A 690 -8.88 -5.14 19.94
CA GLN A 690 -8.11 -5.86 18.92
C GLN A 690 -7.78 -7.30 19.36
N GLU A 691 -7.43 -7.50 20.64
CA GLU A 691 -7.16 -8.82 21.21
C GLU A 691 -8.40 -9.73 21.12
N LEU A 692 -9.55 -9.24 21.60
CA LEU A 692 -10.81 -9.98 21.55
C LEU A 692 -11.40 -10.13 20.14
N ALA A 693 -10.95 -9.34 19.17
CA ALA A 693 -11.36 -9.45 17.78
C ALA A 693 -10.36 -10.24 16.92
N SER A 694 -9.28 -10.79 17.51
CA SER A 694 -8.23 -11.48 16.76
C SER A 694 -8.76 -12.74 16.06
N TYR A 695 -9.01 -12.62 14.75
CA TYR A 695 -9.50 -13.74 13.93
C TYR A 695 -8.46 -14.86 13.80
N SER A 696 -7.19 -14.51 13.61
CA SER A 696 -6.10 -15.47 13.45
C SER A 696 -5.82 -16.28 14.72
N PHE A 697 -6.13 -15.73 15.90
CA PHE A 697 -6.10 -16.50 17.14
C PHE A 697 -7.35 -17.36 17.31
N HIS A 698 -8.54 -16.83 17.01
CA HIS A 698 -9.78 -17.59 17.13
C HIS A 698 -9.87 -18.78 16.17
N GLU A 699 -9.34 -18.67 14.96
CA GLU A 699 -9.33 -19.80 14.02
C GLU A 699 -8.58 -21.01 14.60
N LYS A 700 -7.64 -20.77 15.54
CA LYS A 700 -6.84 -21.84 16.14
C LYS A 700 -7.67 -22.83 16.92
N PHE A 701 -8.90 -22.47 17.30
CA PHE A 701 -9.84 -23.32 18.02
C PHE A 701 -10.81 -24.07 17.10
N LEU A 702 -10.77 -23.83 15.78
CA LEU A 702 -11.46 -24.64 14.78
C LEU A 702 -10.73 -25.97 14.57
N GLU A 703 -11.37 -26.94 13.91
CA GLU A 703 -10.74 -28.21 13.59
C GLU A 703 -9.46 -27.99 12.76
N ALA A 704 -8.38 -28.64 13.16
CA ALA A 704 -7.08 -28.59 12.49
C ALA A 704 -7.00 -29.67 11.43
N GLU A 705 -6.63 -29.27 10.21
CA GLU A 705 -6.36 -30.17 9.09
C GLU A 705 -4.84 -30.38 8.94
N ARG A 706 -4.47 -31.47 8.27
CA ARG A 706 -3.07 -31.70 7.84
C ARG A 706 -2.67 -30.62 6.85
N PHE A 707 -1.48 -30.07 7.04
CA PHE A 707 -0.91 -29.09 6.11
C PHE A 707 -0.35 -29.73 4.84
N ASN A 708 -0.14 -31.06 4.83
CA ASN A 708 0.38 -31.78 3.66
C ASN A 708 1.67 -31.15 3.11
N GLY A 709 2.55 -30.69 4.01
CA GLY A 709 3.83 -30.07 3.66
C GLY A 709 3.76 -28.59 3.25
N THR A 710 2.60 -27.92 3.29
CA THR A 710 2.49 -26.50 2.94
C THR A 710 1.57 -25.71 3.87
N ARG A 711 1.95 -24.47 4.17
CA ARG A 711 1.09 -23.49 4.84
C ARG A 711 0.63 -22.40 3.86
N VAL A 712 0.48 -22.71 2.58
CA VAL A 712 -0.07 -21.79 1.58
C VAL A 712 -1.41 -22.33 1.06
N ARG A 713 -2.46 -21.52 1.19
CA ARG A 713 -3.74 -21.74 0.52
C ARG A 713 -3.64 -21.19 -0.89
N GLN A 714 -4.05 -22.01 -1.86
CA GLN A 714 -4.21 -21.55 -3.23
C GLN A 714 -5.47 -20.67 -3.30
N SER A 715 -5.28 -19.36 -3.18
CA SER A 715 -6.33 -18.34 -3.30
C SER A 715 -6.29 -17.59 -4.61
N SER A 716 -5.17 -17.70 -5.33
CA SER A 716 -4.92 -16.99 -6.59
C SER A 716 -4.81 -17.94 -7.78
N ASP A 717 -5.19 -17.44 -8.95
CA ASP A 717 -4.92 -18.14 -10.19
C ASP A 717 -3.41 -18.13 -10.47
N LEU A 718 -2.80 -19.32 -10.42
CA LEU A 718 -1.39 -19.54 -10.71
C LEU A 718 -1.20 -20.18 -12.10
N SER A 719 -2.22 -20.17 -12.96
CA SER A 719 -2.18 -20.73 -14.31
C SER A 719 -1.03 -20.14 -15.15
N GLU A 720 -0.91 -18.82 -15.21
CA GLU A 720 0.17 -18.12 -15.92
C GLU A 720 1.56 -18.51 -15.39
N VAL A 721 1.73 -18.58 -14.06
CA VAL A 721 2.99 -18.99 -13.40
C VAL A 721 3.35 -20.43 -13.76
N LYS A 722 2.38 -21.35 -13.73
CA LYS A 722 2.59 -22.77 -14.09
C LYS A 722 2.96 -22.92 -15.56
N THR A 723 2.24 -22.23 -16.45
CA THR A 723 2.54 -22.22 -17.89
C THR A 723 3.93 -21.67 -18.15
N PHE A 724 4.29 -20.56 -17.50
CA PHE A 724 5.61 -19.97 -17.63
C PHE A 724 6.71 -20.90 -17.11
N LYS A 725 6.50 -21.56 -15.96
CA LYS A 725 7.43 -22.58 -15.45
C LYS A 725 7.64 -23.70 -16.47
N ASN A 726 6.57 -24.23 -17.05
CA ASN A 726 6.65 -25.29 -18.06
C ASN A 726 7.41 -24.84 -19.32
N LEU A 727 7.23 -23.59 -19.74
CA LEU A 727 7.99 -22.98 -20.83
C LEU A 727 9.48 -22.94 -20.49
N LEU A 728 9.84 -22.42 -19.30
CA LEU A 728 11.24 -22.33 -18.87
C LEU A 728 11.89 -23.70 -18.73
N ASP A 729 11.22 -24.68 -18.12
CA ASP A 729 11.75 -26.04 -17.96
C ASP A 729 11.91 -26.77 -19.30
N ALA A 730 11.22 -26.33 -20.35
CA ALA A 730 11.41 -26.87 -21.69
C ALA A 730 12.68 -26.36 -22.37
N VAL A 731 13.03 -25.09 -22.17
CA VAL A 731 14.06 -24.40 -22.97
C VAL A 731 15.34 -24.08 -22.19
N LEU A 732 15.27 -24.02 -20.86
CA LEU A 732 16.40 -23.65 -20.00
C LEU A 732 16.92 -24.85 -19.19
N LYS A 733 18.25 -24.92 -19.05
CA LYS A 733 18.90 -25.84 -18.10
C LYS A 733 18.59 -25.45 -16.66
N PRO A 734 18.70 -26.36 -15.67
CA PRO A 734 18.37 -26.06 -14.27
C PRO A 734 19.15 -24.88 -13.66
N ASN A 735 20.39 -24.64 -14.09
CA ASN A 735 21.23 -23.54 -13.62
C ASN A 735 21.08 -22.24 -14.42
N GLU A 736 20.37 -22.28 -15.55
CA GLU A 736 20.05 -21.08 -16.33
C GLU A 736 18.83 -20.37 -15.73
N THR A 737 18.75 -19.07 -15.95
CA THR A 737 17.66 -18.20 -15.48
C THR A 737 17.21 -17.24 -16.58
N TYR A 738 16.33 -16.31 -16.26
CA TYR A 738 15.83 -15.27 -17.16
C TYR A 738 16.01 -13.88 -16.52
N PHE A 739 15.83 -12.81 -17.28
CA PHE A 739 15.78 -11.44 -16.76
C PHE A 739 14.36 -10.89 -16.87
N ASP A 740 13.88 -10.25 -15.81
CA ASP A 740 12.55 -9.67 -15.78
C ASP A 740 12.61 -8.14 -15.96
N PHE A 741 12.10 -7.69 -17.11
CA PHE A 741 11.91 -6.29 -17.45
C PHE A 741 10.41 -5.89 -17.44
N SER A 742 9.54 -6.82 -17.05
CA SER A 742 8.07 -6.72 -17.04
C SER A 742 7.48 -6.46 -15.65
N SER A 743 8.32 -6.34 -14.62
CA SER A 743 7.92 -6.12 -13.22
C SER A 743 7.18 -7.31 -12.59
N LYS A 744 7.47 -8.55 -13.01
CA LYS A 744 6.92 -9.81 -12.45
C LYS A 744 7.93 -10.56 -11.59
N ASN A 745 8.86 -9.84 -10.95
CA ASN A 745 10.11 -10.41 -10.45
C ASN A 745 9.91 -11.57 -9.47
N TYR A 746 8.82 -11.59 -8.69
CA TYR A 746 8.54 -12.68 -7.76
C TYR A 746 8.30 -14.03 -8.45
N TYR A 747 8.06 -14.05 -9.77
CA TYR A 747 8.01 -15.28 -10.56
C TYR A 747 9.31 -16.10 -10.44
N HIS A 748 10.46 -15.46 -10.22
CA HIS A 748 11.73 -16.15 -9.94
C HIS A 748 11.58 -17.13 -8.77
N ALA A 749 10.99 -16.69 -7.66
CA ALA A 749 10.75 -17.54 -6.49
C ALA A 749 9.77 -18.68 -6.81
N LEU A 750 8.69 -18.37 -7.53
CA LEU A 750 7.60 -19.32 -7.84
C LEU A 750 8.00 -20.39 -8.87
N VAL A 751 8.83 -20.06 -9.85
CA VAL A 751 9.27 -20.98 -10.91
C VAL A 751 10.57 -21.71 -10.57
N GLY A 752 11.21 -21.37 -9.45
CA GLY A 752 12.43 -22.04 -9.00
C GLY A 752 13.71 -21.55 -9.67
N ARG A 753 13.80 -20.26 -10.03
CA ARG A 753 14.92 -19.68 -10.79
C ARG A 753 15.52 -18.49 -10.05
N LYS A 754 16.85 -18.39 -10.01
CA LYS A 754 17.55 -17.30 -9.30
C LYS A 754 17.38 -15.98 -10.06
N ASN A 755 16.99 -14.90 -9.39
CA ASN A 755 17.04 -13.55 -9.99
C ASN A 755 18.51 -13.21 -10.29
N PRO A 756 18.87 -12.86 -11.54
CA PRO A 756 20.26 -12.63 -11.91
C PRO A 756 20.81 -11.29 -11.41
N CYS A 757 19.94 -10.36 -11.02
CA CYS A 757 20.31 -9.01 -10.66
C CYS A 757 20.47 -8.81 -9.14
N TYR A 758 21.32 -7.86 -8.75
CA TYR A 758 21.42 -7.42 -7.36
C TYR A 758 20.12 -6.79 -6.86
N LEU A 759 19.39 -6.06 -7.71
CA LEU A 759 18.11 -5.45 -7.36
C LEU A 759 16.98 -6.48 -7.41
N ASN A 760 16.18 -6.58 -6.35
CA ASN A 760 15.04 -7.52 -6.30
C ASN A 760 13.84 -7.07 -7.15
N GLN A 761 13.68 -5.77 -7.40
CA GLN A 761 12.59 -5.24 -8.24
C GLN A 761 13.15 -4.55 -9.48
N THR A 762 13.51 -5.33 -10.49
CA THR A 762 13.86 -4.80 -11.81
C THR A 762 12.62 -4.62 -12.68
N PRO A 763 12.51 -3.52 -13.45
CA PRO A 763 13.49 -2.45 -13.57
C PRO A 763 13.26 -1.27 -12.60
N LEU A 764 12.18 -1.26 -11.81
CA LEU A 764 11.72 -0.03 -11.13
C LEU A 764 12.70 0.53 -10.07
N MET A 765 13.58 -0.31 -9.52
CA MET A 765 14.63 0.12 -8.59
C MET A 765 15.93 0.60 -9.25
N ILE A 766 16.05 0.47 -10.57
CA ILE A 766 17.25 0.88 -11.31
C ILE A 766 17.31 2.41 -11.32
N ASN A 767 18.41 2.98 -10.83
CA ASN A 767 18.54 4.43 -10.70
C ASN A 767 19.54 5.01 -11.70
N GLY A 768 19.02 5.78 -12.65
CA GLY A 768 19.81 6.48 -13.68
C GLY A 768 20.58 5.57 -14.64
N ASP A 769 21.37 6.19 -15.51
CA ASP A 769 22.14 5.51 -16.56
C ASP A 769 23.16 4.52 -16.01
N LYS A 770 23.88 4.90 -14.95
CA LYS A 770 24.88 4.01 -14.34
C LYS A 770 24.24 2.76 -13.74
N GLY A 771 23.04 2.85 -13.17
CA GLY A 771 22.30 1.69 -12.70
C GLY A 771 21.89 0.77 -13.85
N GLN A 772 21.51 1.35 -14.99
CA GLN A 772 21.21 0.58 -16.20
C GLN A 772 22.45 -0.13 -16.75
N ASP A 773 23.60 0.55 -16.80
CA ASP A 773 24.87 -0.03 -17.26
C ASP A 773 25.27 -1.23 -16.39
N LEU A 774 25.18 -1.10 -15.05
CA LEU A 774 25.44 -2.20 -14.12
C LEU A 774 24.50 -3.39 -14.36
N THR A 775 23.20 -3.13 -14.54
CA THR A 775 22.21 -4.18 -14.83
C THR A 775 22.52 -4.89 -16.15
N ILE A 776 22.92 -4.15 -17.19
CA ILE A 776 23.31 -4.73 -18.49
C ILE A 776 24.54 -5.64 -18.32
N GLU A 777 25.54 -5.23 -17.52
CA GLU A 777 26.70 -6.07 -17.22
C GLU A 777 26.33 -7.34 -16.42
N GLU A 778 25.36 -7.26 -15.51
CA GLU A 778 24.80 -8.46 -14.84
C GLU A 778 24.12 -9.41 -15.85
N ILE A 779 23.32 -8.88 -16.77
CA ILE A 779 22.65 -9.66 -17.83
C ILE A 779 23.69 -10.34 -18.74
N LYS A 780 24.76 -9.63 -19.12
CA LYS A 780 25.86 -10.18 -19.94
C LYS A 780 26.64 -11.25 -19.18
N THR A 781 26.98 -10.99 -17.93
CA THR A 781 27.77 -11.90 -17.08
C THR A 781 27.00 -13.19 -16.81
N ALA A 782 25.70 -13.09 -16.52
CA ALA A 782 24.83 -14.23 -16.30
C ALA A 782 24.43 -14.97 -17.60
N GLN A 783 24.82 -14.45 -18.77
CA GLN A 783 24.54 -15.04 -20.09
C GLN A 783 23.05 -15.33 -20.30
N ILE A 784 22.20 -14.36 -19.95
CA ILE A 784 20.75 -14.54 -19.90
C ILE A 784 20.18 -14.98 -21.27
N PRO A 785 19.48 -16.12 -21.35
CA PRO A 785 18.87 -16.62 -22.58
C PRO A 785 17.45 -16.06 -22.85
N ILE A 786 16.72 -15.65 -21.80
CA ILE A 786 15.32 -15.21 -21.88
C ILE A 786 15.13 -13.89 -21.14
N VAL A 787 14.34 -12.98 -21.73
CA VAL A 787 13.94 -11.70 -21.13
C VAL A 787 12.42 -11.58 -21.15
N LEU A 788 11.82 -11.08 -20.06
CA LEU A 788 10.39 -10.76 -20.01
C LEU A 788 10.17 -9.29 -20.30
N MET A 789 9.36 -8.99 -21.31
CA MET A 789 9.07 -7.63 -21.77
C MET A 789 7.66 -7.19 -21.38
N PRO A 790 7.48 -5.93 -20.93
CA PRO A 790 6.18 -5.41 -20.53
C PRO A 790 5.26 -5.20 -21.74
N ILE A 791 3.99 -5.59 -21.60
CA ILE A 791 2.91 -5.34 -22.57
C ILE A 791 2.00 -4.20 -22.11
N LYS A 792 1.28 -3.56 -23.04
CA LYS A 792 0.44 -2.38 -22.75
C LYS A 792 -0.71 -2.74 -21.80
N ASN A 793 -1.17 -1.76 -21.01
CA ASN A 793 -2.31 -1.86 -20.09
C ASN A 793 -2.17 -2.89 -18.95
N VAL A 794 -0.98 -3.47 -18.75
CA VAL A 794 -0.68 -4.26 -17.56
C VAL A 794 -0.11 -3.35 -16.48
N ILE A 795 -0.56 -3.53 -15.23
CA ILE A 795 -0.04 -2.79 -14.08
C ILE A 795 1.50 -2.95 -14.04
N TRP A 796 2.21 -1.85 -13.86
CA TRP A 796 3.67 -1.74 -13.88
C TRP A 796 4.35 -1.85 -15.27
N SER A 797 3.60 -1.84 -16.37
CA SER A 797 4.15 -1.65 -17.72
C SER A 797 4.54 -0.19 -18.02
N SER A 798 3.94 0.73 -17.27
CA SER A 798 4.32 2.13 -17.13
C SER A 798 4.37 2.50 -15.64
N ILE A 799 5.16 3.53 -15.30
CA ILE A 799 5.24 4.11 -13.96
C ILE A 799 5.04 5.61 -14.10
N ASP A 800 4.11 6.17 -13.32
CA ASP A 800 3.81 7.60 -13.32
C ASP A 800 3.62 8.10 -14.78
N ASP A 801 2.86 7.31 -15.55
CA ASP A 801 2.52 7.50 -16.96
C ASP A 801 3.67 7.37 -17.99
N VAL A 802 4.88 7.00 -17.55
CA VAL A 802 6.03 6.74 -18.45
C VAL A 802 6.25 5.24 -18.63
N TYR A 803 6.23 4.77 -19.88
CA TYR A 803 6.51 3.36 -20.17
C TYR A 803 7.91 2.94 -19.74
N VAL A 804 8.01 1.72 -19.20
CA VAL A 804 9.23 1.14 -18.64
C VAL A 804 10.38 1.09 -19.67
N ASP A 805 10.08 0.73 -20.92
CA ASP A 805 11.08 0.65 -21.99
C ASP A 805 11.61 2.01 -22.46
N TYR A 806 10.86 3.10 -22.24
CA TYR A 806 11.35 4.46 -22.47
C TYR A 806 12.15 4.99 -21.26
N LYS A 807 11.67 4.69 -20.04
CA LYS A 807 12.33 5.10 -18.78
C LYS A 807 13.70 4.45 -18.63
N PHE A 808 13.82 3.17 -18.97
CA PHE A 808 15.07 2.40 -18.90
C PHE A 808 15.57 2.07 -20.31
N TYR A 809 15.76 3.13 -21.10
CA TYR A 809 16.05 3.06 -22.53
C TYR A 809 17.34 2.27 -22.86
N ARG A 810 18.39 2.32 -22.02
CA ARG A 810 19.64 1.58 -22.32
C ARG A 810 19.42 0.07 -22.23
N ILE A 811 18.64 -0.35 -21.24
CA ILE A 811 18.29 -1.77 -21.05
C ILE A 811 17.39 -2.23 -22.19
N SER A 812 16.36 -1.46 -22.52
CA SER A 812 15.45 -1.83 -23.62
C SER A 812 16.17 -1.89 -24.97
N GLU A 813 17.04 -0.92 -25.29
CA GLU A 813 17.88 -0.92 -26.49
C GLU A 813 18.82 -2.13 -26.53
N TYR A 814 19.47 -2.46 -25.41
CA TYR A 814 20.29 -3.68 -25.31
C TYR A 814 19.45 -4.93 -25.56
N ILE A 815 18.24 -5.02 -24.98
CA ILE A 815 17.35 -6.16 -25.20
C ILE A 815 16.94 -6.24 -26.67
N TYR A 816 16.48 -5.15 -27.28
CA TYR A 816 16.03 -5.14 -28.68
C TYR A 816 17.15 -5.45 -29.67
N ALA A 817 18.40 -5.09 -29.36
CA ALA A 817 19.55 -5.43 -30.18
C ALA A 817 19.93 -6.93 -30.12
N ASN A 818 19.71 -7.59 -28.97
CA ASN A 818 20.26 -8.92 -28.68
C ASN A 818 19.22 -10.03 -28.52
N TYR A 819 17.95 -9.68 -28.40
CA TYR A 819 16.84 -10.58 -28.15
C TYR A 819 15.69 -10.30 -29.13
N THR A 820 14.96 -11.34 -29.46
CA THR A 820 13.77 -11.28 -30.32
C THR A 820 12.60 -11.96 -29.65
N PRO A 821 11.36 -11.52 -29.90
CA PRO A 821 10.21 -12.12 -29.26
C PRO A 821 10.06 -13.61 -29.67
N LEU A 822 9.67 -14.43 -28.69
CA LEU A 822 9.55 -15.89 -28.80
C LEU A 822 8.12 -16.36 -28.50
N TYR A 823 7.51 -15.86 -27.42
CA TYR A 823 6.21 -16.33 -26.93
C TYR A 823 5.45 -15.20 -26.22
N LYS A 824 4.11 -15.16 -26.31
CA LYS A 824 3.26 -14.15 -25.65
C LYS A 824 2.49 -14.77 -24.48
N MET A 825 2.67 -14.22 -23.28
CA MET A 825 1.90 -14.58 -22.08
C MET A 825 0.74 -13.59 -21.89
N GLY A 826 -0.10 -13.83 -20.87
CA GLY A 826 -1.24 -12.96 -20.58
C GLY A 826 -0.83 -11.58 -20.06
N SER A 827 0.29 -11.49 -19.35
CA SER A 827 0.75 -10.25 -18.69
C SER A 827 2.13 -9.75 -19.12
N PHE A 828 2.85 -10.46 -19.99
CA PHE A 828 4.16 -10.06 -20.54
C PHE A 828 4.50 -10.83 -21.83
N ASP A 829 5.47 -10.33 -22.59
CA ASP A 829 6.06 -11.07 -23.72
C ASP A 829 7.38 -11.74 -23.30
N VAL A 830 7.65 -12.93 -23.83
CA VAL A 830 8.89 -13.68 -23.62
C VAL A 830 9.78 -13.49 -24.85
N TYR A 831 10.96 -12.93 -24.63
CA TYR A 831 11.99 -12.71 -25.65
C TYR A 831 13.13 -13.70 -25.45
N ALA A 832 13.67 -14.22 -26.54
CA ALA A 832 14.82 -15.12 -26.54
C ALA A 832 16.03 -14.46 -27.17
N ARG A 833 17.22 -14.79 -26.67
CA ARG A 833 18.47 -14.33 -27.26
C ARG A 833 18.55 -14.76 -28.72
N ASN A 834 19.07 -13.89 -29.58
CA ASN A 834 18.98 -14.06 -31.04
C ASN A 834 19.60 -15.38 -31.54
N ASP A 835 20.68 -15.85 -30.92
CA ASP A 835 21.32 -17.14 -31.21
C ASP A 835 20.52 -18.37 -30.74
N LYS A 836 19.56 -18.19 -29.82
CA LYS A 836 18.73 -19.25 -29.23
C LYS A 836 17.31 -19.31 -29.77
N LYS A 837 16.83 -18.24 -30.43
CA LYS A 837 15.45 -18.12 -30.92
C LYS A 837 14.97 -19.35 -31.70
N ASN A 838 15.71 -19.75 -32.73
CA ASN A 838 15.32 -20.86 -33.60
C ASN A 838 15.28 -22.19 -32.83
N GLN A 839 16.29 -22.44 -31.99
CA GLN A 839 16.36 -23.62 -31.14
C GLN A 839 15.15 -23.70 -30.19
N TYR A 840 14.84 -22.62 -29.48
CA TYR A 840 13.74 -22.59 -28.51
C TYR A 840 12.37 -22.66 -29.19
N SER A 841 12.21 -22.01 -30.34
CA SER A 841 10.97 -22.10 -31.12
C SER A 841 10.68 -23.55 -31.54
N SER A 842 11.68 -24.28 -32.05
CA SER A 842 11.51 -25.70 -32.40
C SER A 842 11.14 -26.56 -31.19
N ILE A 843 11.75 -26.34 -30.03
CA ILE A 843 11.44 -27.08 -28.79
C ILE A 843 10.00 -26.81 -28.34
N LEU A 844 9.58 -25.54 -28.33
CA LEU A 844 8.24 -25.14 -27.91
C LEU A 844 7.16 -25.66 -28.87
N THR A 845 7.42 -25.66 -30.19
CA THR A 845 6.54 -26.29 -31.18
C THR A 845 6.40 -27.79 -30.93
N ALA A 846 7.51 -28.50 -30.70
CA ALA A 846 7.49 -29.94 -30.39
C ALA A 846 6.71 -30.26 -29.10
N LYS A 847 6.69 -29.33 -28.13
CA LYS A 847 5.92 -29.46 -26.89
C LYS A 847 4.48 -28.91 -26.97
N GLY A 848 4.02 -28.49 -28.15
CA GLY A 848 2.63 -28.09 -28.38
C GLY A 848 2.24 -26.68 -27.89
N PHE A 849 3.20 -25.80 -27.60
CA PHE A 849 2.91 -24.44 -27.11
C PHE A 849 2.21 -23.52 -28.12
N PHE A 850 2.31 -23.82 -29.43
CA PHE A 850 1.81 -22.96 -30.53
C PHE A 850 0.57 -23.49 -31.26
N ASN A 851 0.03 -24.66 -30.88
CA ASN A 851 -0.99 -25.37 -31.65
C ASN A 851 -2.26 -25.70 -30.86
N ASN A 852 -3.06 -24.69 -30.52
CA ASN A 852 -4.41 -24.87 -30.01
C ASN A 852 -5.39 -23.95 -30.75
N LYS A 853 -5.62 -24.20 -32.04
CA LYS A 853 -6.70 -23.57 -32.81
C LYS A 853 -7.87 -24.54 -32.86
N THR A 854 -8.95 -24.19 -32.18
CA THR A 854 -10.23 -24.89 -32.29
C THR A 854 -11.12 -24.14 -33.26
N GLN A 855 -11.63 -24.81 -34.28
CA GLN A 855 -12.61 -24.26 -35.20
C GLN A 855 -13.99 -24.86 -34.94
N ILE A 856 -15.00 -24.00 -34.94
CA ILE A 856 -16.40 -24.35 -34.79
C ILE A 856 -17.10 -23.91 -36.07
N GLU A 857 -17.63 -24.91 -36.77
CA GLU A 857 -18.37 -24.73 -38.03
C GLU A 857 -19.86 -25.11 -37.88
N ASP A 858 -20.19 -25.90 -36.86
CA ASP A 858 -21.58 -26.26 -36.51
C ASP A 858 -22.11 -25.39 -35.35
N PHE A 859 -23.07 -24.53 -35.68
CA PHE A 859 -23.70 -23.55 -34.80
C PHE A 859 -25.09 -23.96 -34.31
N LYS A 860 -25.51 -25.22 -34.46
CA LYS A 860 -26.79 -25.71 -33.91
C LYS A 860 -26.94 -25.46 -32.40
N PHE A 861 -25.84 -25.37 -31.68
CA PHE A 861 -25.83 -25.05 -30.25
C PHE A 861 -26.38 -23.64 -29.93
N LEU A 862 -26.40 -22.71 -30.90
CA LEU A 862 -27.04 -21.39 -30.74
C LEU A 862 -28.58 -21.51 -30.69
N LEU A 863 -29.15 -22.62 -31.14
CA LEU A 863 -30.59 -22.87 -31.05
C LEU A 863 -31.01 -23.33 -29.64
N ALA A 864 -30.07 -23.84 -28.83
CA ALA A 864 -30.36 -24.37 -27.50
C ALA A 864 -30.87 -23.32 -26.50
N ASP A 865 -31.67 -23.77 -25.52
CA ASP A 865 -32.30 -22.91 -24.50
C ASP A 865 -31.28 -22.20 -23.59
N LYS A 866 -30.04 -22.73 -23.52
CA LYS A 866 -28.92 -22.12 -22.79
C LYS A 866 -28.39 -20.82 -23.42
N VAL A 867 -28.79 -20.48 -24.64
CA VAL A 867 -28.39 -19.24 -25.33
C VAL A 867 -29.54 -18.23 -25.27
N THR A 868 -29.31 -17.10 -24.61
CA THR A 868 -30.29 -16.01 -24.51
C THR A 868 -30.36 -15.25 -25.83
N LYS A 869 -31.58 -14.99 -26.31
CA LYS A 869 -31.85 -14.29 -27.57
C LYS A 869 -32.84 -13.16 -27.30
N SER A 870 -32.56 -11.96 -27.81
CA SER A 870 -33.44 -10.81 -27.72
C SER A 870 -33.58 -10.19 -29.10
N ASN A 871 -34.82 -9.99 -29.57
CA ASN A 871 -35.15 -9.37 -30.85
C ASN A 871 -34.39 -9.97 -32.06
N LEU A 872 -34.10 -11.28 -32.01
CA LEU A 872 -33.40 -12.05 -33.03
C LEU A 872 -34.15 -13.35 -33.34
N GLN A 873 -34.11 -13.75 -34.61
CA GLN A 873 -34.44 -15.10 -35.06
C GLN A 873 -33.16 -15.76 -35.60
N ILE A 874 -32.82 -16.94 -35.09
CA ILE A 874 -31.65 -17.72 -35.52
C ILE A 874 -32.15 -18.99 -36.20
N THR A 875 -31.68 -19.26 -37.41
CA THR A 875 -31.87 -20.53 -38.13
C THR A 875 -30.51 -21.10 -38.53
N THR A 876 -30.44 -22.38 -38.89
CA THR A 876 -29.20 -22.98 -39.40
C THR A 876 -29.41 -23.58 -40.78
N ASP A 877 -28.42 -23.42 -41.66
CA ASP A 877 -28.42 -24.10 -42.96
C ASP A 877 -28.16 -25.62 -42.82
N PRO A 878 -28.30 -26.42 -43.90
CA PRO A 878 -28.01 -27.87 -43.87
C PRO A 878 -26.56 -28.22 -43.51
N LYS A 879 -25.64 -27.25 -43.60
CA LYS A 879 -24.22 -27.39 -43.25
C LYS A 879 -23.93 -26.93 -41.80
N GLY A 880 -24.94 -26.52 -41.04
CA GLY A 880 -24.82 -26.11 -39.64
C GLY A 880 -24.44 -24.64 -39.41
N LYS A 881 -24.38 -23.80 -40.47
CA LYS A 881 -24.08 -22.36 -40.34
C LYS A 881 -25.26 -21.60 -39.77
N ALA A 882 -25.02 -20.67 -38.86
CA ALA A 882 -26.09 -19.87 -38.25
C ALA A 882 -26.44 -18.64 -39.12
N ILE A 883 -27.70 -18.53 -39.53
CA ILE A 883 -28.30 -17.36 -40.16
C ILE A 883 -29.09 -16.62 -39.08
N ILE A 884 -28.72 -15.37 -38.81
CA ILE A 884 -29.24 -14.56 -37.72
C ILE A 884 -29.93 -13.33 -38.30
N THR A 885 -31.24 -13.20 -38.08
CA THR A 885 -32.09 -12.12 -38.61
C THR A 885 -32.61 -11.26 -37.46
N SER A 886 -32.45 -9.95 -37.58
CA SER A 886 -32.92 -8.95 -36.60
C SER A 886 -34.40 -8.68 -36.77
N THR A 887 -35.18 -8.84 -35.69
CA THR A 887 -36.65 -8.66 -35.70
C THR A 887 -37.11 -7.40 -34.97
N GLY A 888 -36.19 -6.62 -34.38
CA GLY A 888 -36.47 -5.39 -33.65
C GLY A 888 -35.20 -4.64 -33.25
N ALA A 889 -35.36 -3.51 -32.55
CA ALA A 889 -34.23 -2.74 -32.01
C ALA A 889 -33.50 -3.52 -30.89
N ASN A 890 -32.20 -3.28 -30.69
CA ASN A 890 -31.37 -3.97 -29.69
C ASN A 890 -31.37 -5.51 -29.84
N ALA A 891 -31.12 -5.99 -31.06
CA ALA A 891 -31.08 -7.40 -31.38
C ALA A 891 -29.74 -8.02 -30.94
N PHE A 892 -29.75 -9.03 -30.05
CA PHE A 892 -28.53 -9.67 -29.55
C PHE A 892 -28.71 -11.11 -29.10
N PHE A 893 -27.61 -11.86 -29.01
CA PHE A 893 -27.54 -13.15 -28.33
C PHE A 893 -26.35 -13.22 -27.36
N SER A 894 -26.49 -14.02 -26.28
CA SER A 894 -25.44 -14.26 -25.28
C SER A 894 -25.54 -15.69 -24.72
N GLY A 895 -24.45 -16.20 -24.12
CA GLY A 895 -24.37 -17.59 -23.65
C GLY A 895 -23.61 -18.54 -24.59
N MET A 896 -22.98 -18.00 -25.64
CA MET A 896 -22.25 -18.78 -26.63
C MET A 896 -21.02 -19.45 -26.01
N ILE A 897 -20.26 -18.72 -25.20
CA ILE A 897 -19.02 -19.22 -24.60
C ILE A 897 -19.33 -20.27 -23.54
N GLN A 898 -20.29 -20.01 -22.66
CA GLN A 898 -20.72 -20.99 -21.66
C GLN A 898 -21.25 -22.27 -22.32
N SER A 899 -22.03 -22.14 -23.40
CA SER A 899 -22.56 -23.27 -24.15
C SER A 899 -21.44 -24.14 -24.74
N LEU A 900 -20.43 -23.51 -25.36
CA LEU A 900 -19.29 -24.23 -25.94
C LEU A 900 -18.38 -24.87 -24.88
N LYS A 901 -18.23 -24.25 -23.70
CA LYS A 901 -17.48 -24.82 -22.56
C LYS A 901 -18.20 -26.04 -21.98
N SER A 902 -19.51 -25.95 -21.74
CA SER A 902 -20.30 -27.07 -21.21
C SER A 902 -20.30 -28.30 -22.11
N ASP A 903 -20.20 -28.10 -23.43
CA ASP A 903 -20.11 -29.19 -24.41
C ASP A 903 -18.65 -29.67 -24.66
N ASN A 904 -17.68 -29.22 -23.86
CA ASN A 904 -16.25 -29.48 -24.01
C ASN A 904 -15.68 -29.12 -25.41
N LYS A 905 -16.32 -28.20 -26.13
CA LYS A 905 -15.87 -27.77 -27.47
C LYS A 905 -14.74 -26.74 -27.39
N ILE A 906 -14.66 -25.95 -26.33
CA ILE A 906 -13.58 -24.98 -26.06
C ILE A 906 -13.13 -25.08 -24.61
N ASN A 907 -11.86 -24.81 -24.33
CA ASN A 907 -11.28 -24.80 -22.97
C ASN A 907 -11.05 -23.35 -22.48
N ASP A 908 -10.72 -23.17 -21.20
CA ASP A 908 -10.43 -21.85 -20.62
C ASP A 908 -9.08 -21.25 -21.06
N GLY A 909 -8.38 -21.88 -22.01
CA GLY A 909 -7.08 -21.42 -22.48
C GLY A 909 -5.95 -21.49 -21.46
N ASN A 910 -6.16 -22.05 -20.26
CA ASN A 910 -5.17 -22.14 -19.17
C ASN A 910 -4.49 -20.80 -18.83
N GLY A 911 -5.23 -19.69 -18.91
CA GLY A 911 -4.70 -18.34 -18.67
C GLY A 911 -3.81 -17.78 -19.79
N LEU A 912 -3.79 -18.43 -20.96
CA LEU A 912 -3.12 -17.95 -22.15
C LEU A 912 -3.97 -16.90 -22.89
N PRO A 913 -3.33 -15.98 -23.63
CA PRO A 913 -4.01 -15.09 -24.57
C PRO A 913 -4.88 -15.88 -25.54
N ILE A 914 -6.09 -15.39 -25.77
CA ILE A 914 -7.07 -15.98 -26.68
C ILE A 914 -7.36 -14.98 -27.80
N THR A 915 -7.25 -15.44 -29.05
CA THR A 915 -7.85 -14.74 -30.18
C THR A 915 -9.13 -15.46 -30.57
N LEU A 916 -10.22 -14.71 -30.61
CA LEU A 916 -11.51 -15.14 -31.13
C LEU A 916 -11.69 -14.55 -32.52
N ARG A 917 -11.95 -15.38 -33.53
CA ARG A 917 -12.31 -14.91 -34.88
C ARG A 917 -13.68 -15.40 -35.29
N PHE A 918 -14.52 -14.48 -35.76
CA PHE A 918 -15.79 -14.78 -36.41
C PHE A 918 -15.64 -14.49 -37.90
N ASN A 919 -15.76 -15.52 -38.75
CA ASN A 919 -15.96 -15.30 -40.17
C ASN A 919 -17.46 -15.17 -40.43
N ILE A 920 -17.88 -14.01 -40.91
CA ILE A 920 -19.28 -13.68 -41.13
C ILE A 920 -19.53 -13.24 -42.56
N THR A 921 -20.73 -13.49 -43.07
CA THR A 921 -21.23 -12.92 -44.32
C THR A 921 -22.41 -12.00 -44.03
N THR A 922 -22.37 -10.78 -44.55
CA THR A 922 -23.38 -9.73 -44.34
C THR A 922 -24.07 -9.37 -45.65
N VAL A 923 -25.34 -8.96 -45.59
CA VAL A 923 -26.17 -8.60 -46.76
C VAL A 923 -26.33 -7.09 -46.99
N GLY A 924 -25.72 -6.26 -46.15
CA GLY A 924 -25.77 -4.79 -46.26
C GLY A 924 -24.92 -4.10 -45.19
N ALA A 925 -24.89 -2.75 -45.24
CA ALA A 925 -24.16 -1.93 -44.28
C ALA A 925 -24.83 -1.91 -42.89
N GLY A 926 -24.02 -1.77 -41.83
CA GLY A 926 -24.48 -1.70 -40.44
C GLY A 926 -23.33 -1.87 -39.45
N SER A 927 -23.59 -2.29 -38.21
CA SER A 927 -22.52 -2.62 -37.27
C SER A 927 -22.81 -3.86 -36.42
N ILE A 928 -21.74 -4.53 -35.98
CA ILE A 928 -21.79 -5.63 -35.01
C ILE A 928 -21.04 -5.18 -33.77
N LYS A 929 -21.70 -5.29 -32.62
CA LYS A 929 -21.18 -4.90 -31.32
C LYS A 929 -20.99 -6.14 -30.47
N ILE A 930 -19.77 -6.38 -30.00
CA ILE A 930 -19.46 -7.52 -29.14
C ILE A 930 -19.10 -6.99 -27.76
N TYR A 931 -19.99 -7.23 -26.80
CA TYR A 931 -19.76 -6.98 -25.39
C TYR A 931 -19.13 -8.22 -24.76
N TYR A 932 -18.25 -8.02 -23.79
CA TYR A 932 -17.54 -9.11 -23.14
C TYR A 932 -17.42 -8.92 -21.63
N ASN A 933 -17.52 -10.03 -20.91
CA ASN A 933 -17.23 -10.10 -19.49
C ASN A 933 -15.92 -10.87 -19.29
N GLN A 934 -15.06 -10.39 -18.39
CA GLN A 934 -13.80 -11.04 -18.04
C GLN A 934 -14.00 -12.05 -16.91
N GLU A 935 -14.89 -11.74 -15.97
CA GLU A 935 -15.17 -12.56 -14.79
C GLU A 935 -16.64 -13.03 -14.77
N PRO A 936 -16.95 -14.17 -14.12
CA PRO A 936 -18.33 -14.62 -13.95
C PRO A 936 -19.16 -13.65 -13.10
N GLY A 937 -20.40 -13.37 -13.50
CA GLY A 937 -21.33 -12.52 -12.74
C GLY A 937 -21.22 -11.01 -13.01
N GLU A 938 -20.33 -10.58 -13.91
CA GLU A 938 -20.26 -9.20 -14.36
C GLU A 938 -21.46 -8.82 -15.24
N SER A 939 -21.90 -7.56 -15.15
CA SER A 939 -22.87 -6.99 -16.09
C SER A 939 -22.16 -6.44 -17.34
N TYR A 940 -22.80 -6.59 -18.50
CA TYR A 940 -22.36 -5.93 -19.73
C TYR A 940 -22.37 -4.41 -19.56
N SER A 941 -21.33 -3.72 -20.06
CA SER A 941 -21.18 -2.27 -19.98
C SER A 941 -20.65 -1.68 -21.28
N GLU A 942 -20.94 -0.40 -21.52
CA GLU A 942 -20.41 0.35 -22.69
C GLU A 942 -18.89 0.57 -22.64
N GLU A 943 -18.26 0.34 -21.49
CA GLU A 943 -16.79 0.37 -21.37
C GLU A 943 -16.12 -0.90 -21.90
N ARG A 944 -16.86 -2.01 -22.06
CA ARG A 944 -16.35 -3.34 -22.46
C ARG A 944 -17.01 -3.85 -23.73
N ILE A 945 -16.87 -3.06 -24.79
CA ILE A 945 -17.46 -3.31 -26.09
C ILE A 945 -16.41 -3.19 -27.21
N LYS A 946 -16.54 -4.02 -28.23
CA LYS A 946 -15.87 -3.82 -29.52
C LYS A 946 -16.91 -3.69 -30.61
N GLU A 947 -16.93 -2.55 -31.29
CA GLU A 947 -17.79 -2.30 -32.43
C GLU A 947 -17.03 -2.55 -33.74
N PHE A 948 -17.68 -3.27 -34.65
CA PHE A 948 -17.20 -3.59 -35.99
C PHE A 948 -18.15 -2.95 -37.01
N PRO A 949 -17.78 -1.80 -37.60
CA PRO A 949 -18.57 -1.20 -38.67
C PRO A 949 -18.42 -2.03 -39.95
N ILE A 950 -19.54 -2.29 -40.63
CA ILE A 950 -19.61 -3.00 -41.91
C ILE A 950 -20.13 -2.02 -42.96
N THR A 951 -19.30 -1.71 -43.95
CA THR A 951 -19.56 -0.67 -44.96
C THR A 951 -20.27 -1.19 -46.20
N GLU A 952 -20.10 -2.47 -46.55
CA GLU A 952 -20.71 -3.10 -47.72
C GLU A 952 -21.06 -4.57 -47.47
N ALA A 953 -21.90 -5.15 -48.33
CA ALA A 953 -22.26 -6.57 -48.27
C ALA A 953 -21.05 -7.42 -48.70
N GLY A 954 -20.70 -8.44 -47.90
CA GLY A 954 -19.51 -9.24 -48.16
C GLY A 954 -19.18 -10.21 -47.04
N THR A 955 -18.03 -10.87 -47.16
CA THR A 955 -17.49 -11.74 -46.10
C THR A 955 -16.41 -10.98 -45.34
N SER A 956 -16.52 -10.96 -44.01
CA SER A 956 -15.62 -10.23 -43.11
C SER A 956 -15.15 -11.13 -41.97
N ASP A 957 -13.89 -10.97 -41.56
CA ASP A 957 -13.35 -11.60 -40.36
C ASP A 957 -13.34 -10.59 -39.21
N LEU A 958 -14.10 -10.87 -38.15
CA LEU A 958 -14.06 -10.10 -36.91
C LEU A 958 -13.09 -10.78 -35.94
N SER A 959 -11.99 -10.10 -35.61
CA SER A 959 -10.98 -10.62 -34.67
C SER A 959 -11.03 -9.86 -33.35
N LEU A 960 -11.00 -10.59 -32.24
CA LEU A 960 -10.93 -10.07 -30.88
C LEU A 960 -9.78 -10.76 -30.15
N ASP A 961 -8.89 -9.98 -29.55
CA ASP A 961 -7.79 -10.49 -28.76
C ASP A 961 -8.06 -10.23 -27.27
N PHE A 962 -7.93 -11.27 -26.47
CA PHE A 962 -8.12 -11.23 -25.03
C PHE A 962 -6.89 -11.79 -24.30
N PRO A 963 -6.55 -11.27 -23.10
CA PRO A 963 -5.43 -11.79 -22.30
C PRO A 963 -5.68 -13.21 -21.76
N LYS A 964 -6.96 -13.58 -21.61
CA LYS A 964 -7.45 -14.92 -21.26
C LYS A 964 -8.83 -15.14 -21.86
N MET A 965 -9.36 -16.36 -21.82
CA MET A 965 -10.71 -16.66 -22.30
C MET A 965 -11.75 -15.80 -21.54
N PRO A 966 -12.60 -15.00 -22.22
CA PRO A 966 -13.67 -14.26 -21.55
C PRO A 966 -14.65 -15.22 -20.86
N SER A 967 -15.30 -14.75 -19.79
CA SER A 967 -16.31 -15.53 -19.08
C SER A 967 -17.56 -15.70 -19.93
N GLU A 968 -17.98 -14.65 -20.65
CA GLU A 968 -19.08 -14.69 -21.62
C GLU A 968 -19.00 -13.54 -22.65
N LEU A 969 -19.67 -13.73 -23.79
CA LEU A 969 -19.87 -12.70 -24.82
C LEU A 969 -21.36 -12.42 -25.07
N MET A 970 -21.67 -11.17 -25.37
CA MET A 970 -22.94 -10.77 -25.97
C MET A 970 -22.69 -10.14 -27.34
N VAL A 971 -23.26 -10.74 -28.38
CA VAL A 971 -23.13 -10.27 -29.76
C VAL A 971 -24.42 -9.54 -30.13
N ALA A 972 -24.35 -8.23 -30.24
CA ALA A 972 -25.41 -7.35 -30.67
C ALA A 972 -25.26 -7.01 -32.17
N ILE A 973 -26.35 -7.14 -32.91
CA ILE A 973 -26.37 -7.07 -34.38
C ILE A 973 -27.26 -5.89 -34.77
N ASN A 974 -26.66 -4.87 -35.36
CA ASN A 974 -27.36 -3.68 -35.85
C ASN A 974 -27.44 -3.69 -37.39
N MET A 975 -28.00 -4.76 -37.94
CA MET A 975 -28.26 -4.93 -39.37
C MET A 975 -29.31 -6.02 -39.61
N PRO A 976 -29.93 -6.09 -40.81
CA PRO A 976 -31.05 -6.99 -41.06
C PRO A 976 -30.73 -8.48 -40.92
N THR A 977 -29.59 -8.96 -41.45
CA THR A 977 -29.22 -10.38 -41.40
C THR A 977 -27.71 -10.57 -41.48
N ILE A 978 -27.19 -11.53 -40.71
CA ILE A 978 -25.80 -12.02 -40.80
C ILE A 978 -25.77 -13.54 -40.87
N THR A 979 -24.76 -14.10 -41.51
CA THR A 979 -24.45 -15.53 -41.45
C THR A 979 -23.11 -15.74 -40.78
N ILE A 980 -23.04 -16.55 -39.72
CA ILE A 980 -21.77 -16.95 -39.10
C ILE A 980 -21.29 -18.22 -39.82
N ASN A 981 -20.19 -18.11 -40.56
CA ASN A 981 -19.61 -19.21 -41.32
C ASN A 981 -18.68 -20.07 -40.48
N ASN A 982 -17.83 -19.43 -39.68
CA ASN A 982 -16.93 -20.12 -38.76
C ASN A 982 -16.65 -19.26 -37.53
N PHE A 983 -16.32 -19.92 -36.43
CA PHE A 983 -15.84 -19.31 -35.21
C PHE A 983 -14.59 -20.06 -34.79
N SER A 984 -13.45 -19.39 -34.73
CA SER A 984 -12.21 -20.00 -34.29
C SER A 984 -11.73 -19.40 -32.99
N VAL A 985 -11.40 -20.27 -32.04
CA VAL A 985 -10.69 -19.95 -30.82
C VAL A 985 -9.26 -20.40 -31.00
N SER A 986 -8.31 -19.48 -30.94
CA SER A 986 -6.89 -19.85 -30.83
C SER A 986 -6.37 -19.44 -29.46
N SER A 987 -5.83 -20.41 -28.71
CA SER A 987 -5.13 -20.14 -27.45
C SER A 987 -3.62 -20.13 -27.64
N GLY A 988 -2.94 -19.16 -27.03
CA GLY A 988 -1.55 -18.84 -27.33
C GLY A 988 -1.43 -17.97 -28.59
N SER A 989 -0.23 -17.52 -28.92
CA SER A 989 -0.05 -16.73 -30.14
C SER A 989 -0.28 -17.62 -31.37
N SER A 990 -1.33 -17.33 -32.15
CA SER A 990 -1.65 -18.03 -33.41
C SER A 990 -0.64 -17.77 -34.55
N GLY A 991 0.45 -17.08 -34.24
CA GLY A 991 1.63 -16.91 -35.06
C GLY A 991 2.82 -16.59 -34.15
N THR A 992 4.04 -16.77 -34.66
CA THR A 992 5.24 -16.19 -34.06
C THR A 992 4.95 -14.78 -33.59
N VAL A 993 5.35 -14.41 -32.37
CA VAL A 993 5.43 -13.00 -31.95
C VAL A 993 6.51 -12.34 -32.82
N SER A 994 6.24 -12.11 -34.09
CA SER A 994 7.14 -11.38 -34.98
C SER A 994 7.06 -9.89 -34.68
N ASN A 995 5.87 -9.43 -34.25
CA ASN A 995 5.51 -8.03 -34.10
C ASN A 995 4.86 -7.76 -32.72
N PRO A 996 5.60 -7.20 -31.75
CA PRO A 996 5.06 -6.69 -30.48
C PRO A 996 3.99 -5.61 -30.70
N GLU A 997 3.15 -5.33 -29.72
CA GLU A 997 2.11 -4.30 -29.87
C GLU A 997 2.70 -2.90 -30.13
N LYS A 998 1.99 -2.10 -30.95
CA LYS A 998 2.28 -0.67 -31.11
C LYS A 998 2.19 0.03 -29.76
N LYS A 999 3.19 0.85 -29.44
CA LYS A 999 3.19 1.71 -28.25
C LYS A 999 3.08 3.19 -28.63
N ASP A 1000 2.27 3.90 -27.85
CA ASP A 1000 2.09 5.35 -27.92
C ASP A 1000 2.69 5.94 -26.64
N TYR A 1001 3.87 6.56 -26.74
CA TYR A 1001 4.59 7.15 -25.62
C TYR A 1001 4.14 8.59 -25.40
N TYR A 1002 3.70 8.94 -24.19
CA TYR A 1002 3.33 10.30 -23.82
C TYR A 1002 4.44 10.92 -22.99
N LEU A 1003 5.32 11.68 -23.63
CA LEU A 1003 6.58 12.17 -23.07
C LEU A 1003 6.48 13.57 -22.46
N LEU A 1004 5.38 14.29 -22.69
CA LEU A 1004 5.15 15.65 -22.19
C LEU A 1004 6.34 16.57 -22.51
N ASN A 1005 6.99 17.14 -21.50
CA ASN A 1005 8.12 18.06 -21.64
C ASN A 1005 9.50 17.35 -21.65
N LEU A 1006 9.54 16.02 -21.51
CA LEU A 1006 10.80 15.27 -21.42
C LEU A 1006 11.73 15.51 -22.62
N PRO A 1007 11.25 15.57 -23.89
CA PRO A 1007 12.12 15.85 -25.01
C PRO A 1007 12.80 17.21 -24.95
N ARG A 1008 12.10 18.23 -24.45
CA ARG A 1008 12.70 19.56 -24.23
C ARG A 1008 13.78 19.50 -23.16
N ILE A 1009 13.45 18.82 -22.06
CA ILE A 1009 14.37 18.72 -20.92
C ILE A 1009 15.67 18.03 -21.33
N TRP A 1010 15.59 16.94 -22.09
CA TRP A 1010 16.77 16.28 -22.64
C TRP A 1010 17.56 17.19 -23.57
N ALA A 1011 16.93 17.91 -24.50
CA ALA A 1011 17.68 18.74 -25.44
C ALA A 1011 18.34 19.99 -24.84
N GLU A 1012 17.71 20.61 -23.83
CA GLU A 1012 18.17 21.90 -23.29
C GLU A 1012 19.08 21.73 -22.07
N TYR A 1013 18.86 20.69 -21.26
CA TYR A 1013 19.57 20.49 -19.99
C TYR A 1013 20.51 19.27 -19.97
N ASP A 1014 20.39 18.33 -20.91
CA ASP A 1014 21.28 17.16 -20.99
C ASP A 1014 22.33 17.35 -22.08
N GLY A 1015 23.58 17.57 -21.68
CA GLY A 1015 24.77 17.61 -22.55
C GLY A 1015 24.58 18.31 -23.91
N GLN A 1016 24.51 19.66 -23.92
CA GLN A 1016 24.31 20.50 -25.12
C GLN A 1016 25.20 20.14 -26.34
N THR A 1017 26.36 19.53 -26.07
CA THR A 1017 27.38 19.15 -27.05
C THR A 1017 26.86 18.33 -28.24
N LEU A 1018 25.90 17.43 -28.07
CA LEU A 1018 25.37 16.63 -29.19
C LEU A 1018 24.39 17.44 -30.04
N PHE A 1019 23.52 18.23 -29.40
CA PHE A 1019 22.57 19.09 -30.12
C PHE A 1019 23.29 20.16 -30.94
N ASP A 1020 24.42 20.68 -30.44
CA ASP A 1020 25.22 21.68 -31.13
C ASP A 1020 25.86 21.14 -32.43
N MET A 1021 25.98 19.81 -32.59
CA MET A 1021 26.39 19.18 -33.85
C MET A 1021 25.30 19.24 -34.93
N VAL A 1022 24.03 19.49 -34.55
CA VAL A 1022 22.91 19.59 -35.48
C VAL A 1022 22.96 20.94 -36.19
N LYS A 1023 23.07 20.89 -37.52
CA LYS A 1023 23.16 22.09 -38.36
C LYS A 1023 21.79 22.75 -38.48
N PRO A 1024 21.72 24.10 -38.49
CA PRO A 1024 20.55 24.83 -38.95
C PRO A 1024 20.11 24.36 -40.35
N LEU A 1025 18.81 24.39 -40.59
CA LEU A 1025 18.27 24.22 -41.94
C LEU A 1025 18.70 25.40 -42.82
N GLU A 1026 18.89 25.16 -44.11
CA GLU A 1026 19.26 26.21 -45.09
C GLU A 1026 18.14 27.27 -45.20
N GLU A 1027 16.88 26.86 -45.04
CA GLU A 1027 15.72 27.73 -44.88
C GLU A 1027 14.86 27.23 -43.72
N ASN A 1028 14.33 28.15 -42.91
CA ASN A 1028 13.39 27.81 -41.84
C ASN A 1028 12.09 27.25 -42.45
N VAL A 1029 11.63 26.13 -41.91
CA VAL A 1029 10.47 25.40 -42.45
C VAL A 1029 9.27 25.66 -41.58
N ASN A 1030 8.20 26.26 -42.12
CA ASN A 1030 6.92 26.40 -41.41
C ASN A 1030 5.95 25.31 -41.88
N GLU A 1031 5.96 24.16 -41.20
CA GLU A 1031 5.21 22.96 -41.57
C GLU A 1031 4.53 22.32 -40.37
N THR A 1032 3.40 21.66 -40.62
CA THR A 1032 2.74 20.76 -39.65
C THR A 1032 3.34 19.37 -39.64
N THR A 1033 4.02 18.95 -40.72
CA THR A 1033 4.56 17.59 -40.87
C THR A 1033 5.94 17.62 -41.52
N ILE A 1034 6.93 16.94 -40.93
CA ILE A 1034 8.29 16.78 -41.51
C ILE A 1034 8.65 15.29 -41.48
N SER A 1035 9.32 14.77 -42.50
CA SER A 1035 9.68 13.35 -42.52
C SER A 1035 11.08 13.04 -43.04
N MET A 1036 11.67 11.96 -42.53
CA MET A 1036 12.95 11.43 -42.98
C MET A 1036 12.91 9.90 -43.11
N ASN A 1037 13.63 9.34 -44.08
CA ASN A 1037 13.71 7.89 -44.25
C ASN A 1037 14.85 7.32 -43.40
N LYS A 1038 14.56 6.27 -42.63
CA LYS A 1038 15.58 5.58 -41.84
C LYS A 1038 16.63 4.87 -42.70
N SER A 1039 16.27 4.48 -43.93
CA SER A 1039 17.20 3.86 -44.90
C SER A 1039 18.38 4.76 -45.28
N GLU A 1040 18.32 6.07 -44.97
CA GLU A 1040 19.42 7.01 -45.20
C GLU A 1040 20.52 6.93 -44.12
N LEU A 1041 20.29 6.21 -43.02
CA LEU A 1041 21.26 6.00 -41.95
C LEU A 1041 22.22 4.84 -42.29
N LYS A 1042 23.50 5.00 -41.95
CA LYS A 1042 24.54 3.98 -42.22
C LYS A 1042 24.38 2.74 -41.35
N ASN A 1043 23.98 2.90 -40.08
CA ASN A 1043 23.78 1.78 -39.17
C ASN A 1043 22.49 1.93 -38.35
N THR A 1044 21.46 1.18 -38.72
CA THR A 1044 20.16 1.20 -38.03
C THR A 1044 20.11 0.35 -36.75
N ARG A 1045 21.21 -0.33 -36.38
CA ARG A 1045 21.34 -1.15 -35.16
C ARG A 1045 22.15 -0.46 -34.07
N LYS A 1046 21.90 0.83 -33.87
CA LYS A 1046 22.47 1.63 -32.78
C LYS A 1046 21.39 2.53 -32.17
N PRO A 1047 21.64 3.12 -30.99
CA PRO A 1047 20.76 4.13 -30.41
C PRO A 1047 20.78 5.46 -31.17
N TYR A 1048 19.61 6.08 -31.33
CA TYR A 1048 19.45 7.35 -32.03
C TYR A 1048 18.43 8.27 -31.36
N TYR A 1049 18.71 9.57 -31.50
CA TYR A 1049 17.80 10.65 -31.19
C TYR A 1049 17.28 11.33 -32.46
N VAL A 1050 16.04 11.78 -32.40
CA VAL A 1050 15.50 12.80 -33.28
C VAL A 1050 15.62 14.13 -32.55
N TYR A 1051 16.37 15.06 -33.14
CA TYR A 1051 16.56 16.41 -32.64
C TYR A 1051 15.75 17.40 -33.45
N LEU A 1052 15.09 18.32 -32.74
CA LEU A 1052 14.25 19.38 -33.30
C LEU A 1052 14.56 20.69 -32.58
N GLU A 1053 14.89 21.77 -33.29
CA GLU A 1053 14.82 23.14 -32.77
C GLU A 1053 13.68 23.84 -33.48
N ALA A 1054 12.74 24.38 -32.71
CA ALA A 1054 11.55 25.00 -33.27
C ALA A 1054 11.12 26.24 -32.49
N ASN A 1055 10.44 27.16 -33.16
CA ASN A 1055 9.88 28.38 -32.62
C ASN A 1055 8.36 28.37 -32.78
N ALA A 1056 7.65 28.50 -31.66
CA ALA A 1056 6.20 28.38 -31.60
C ALA A 1056 5.53 29.61 -30.98
N ASN A 1057 4.32 29.96 -31.45
CA ASN A 1057 3.59 31.14 -30.97
C ASN A 1057 2.73 30.87 -29.73
N PHE A 1058 2.37 29.61 -29.48
CA PHE A 1058 1.54 29.12 -28.38
C PHE A 1058 1.94 27.68 -28.05
N ASP A 1059 1.45 27.17 -26.93
CA ASP A 1059 1.69 25.78 -26.50
C ASP A 1059 0.72 24.84 -27.23
N PHE A 1060 1.21 23.70 -27.74
CA PHE A 1060 0.38 22.68 -28.40
C PHE A 1060 1.06 21.30 -28.42
N GLY A 1061 0.33 20.27 -28.84
CA GLY A 1061 0.83 18.90 -28.94
C GLY A 1061 1.57 18.65 -30.25
N ALA A 1062 2.63 17.84 -30.17
CA ALA A 1062 3.31 17.29 -31.33
C ALA A 1062 3.65 15.81 -31.10
N LYS A 1063 4.00 15.11 -32.19
CA LYS A 1063 4.44 13.72 -32.14
C LYS A 1063 5.54 13.42 -33.14
N ILE A 1064 6.40 12.46 -32.80
CA ILE A 1064 7.26 11.73 -33.73
C ILE A 1064 6.66 10.35 -33.95
N GLU A 1065 6.54 9.89 -35.19
CA GLU A 1065 6.03 8.57 -35.54
C GLU A 1065 7.06 7.77 -36.33
N LEU A 1066 7.23 6.50 -35.96
CA LEU A 1066 7.89 5.50 -36.79
C LEU A 1066 6.82 4.84 -37.64
N MET A 1067 6.92 4.95 -38.97
CA MET A 1067 5.90 4.47 -39.89
C MET A 1067 6.50 3.47 -40.88
N ASP A 1068 5.71 2.51 -41.34
CA ASP A 1068 6.00 1.69 -42.51
C ASP A 1068 4.85 1.77 -43.53
N GLY A 1069 4.93 0.97 -44.60
CA GLY A 1069 3.89 0.93 -45.62
C GLY A 1069 2.52 0.44 -45.13
N SER A 1070 2.41 -0.10 -43.91
CA SER A 1070 1.17 -0.59 -43.29
C SER A 1070 0.58 0.37 -42.25
N GLY A 1071 1.35 1.36 -41.78
CA GLY A 1071 0.88 2.38 -40.85
C GLY A 1071 1.92 2.82 -39.82
N SER A 1072 1.46 3.40 -38.72
CA SER A 1072 2.30 3.84 -37.60
C SER A 1072 2.67 2.65 -36.69
N LEU A 1073 3.96 2.40 -36.53
CA LEU A 1073 4.55 1.33 -35.71
C LEU A 1073 4.83 1.77 -34.26
N ALA A 1074 5.08 3.07 -34.05
CA ALA A 1074 5.23 3.68 -32.74
C ALA A 1074 5.00 5.18 -32.84
N SER A 1075 4.45 5.78 -31.79
CA SER A 1075 4.19 7.22 -31.71
C SER A 1075 4.76 7.79 -30.41
N PHE A 1076 5.45 8.92 -30.47
CA PHE A 1076 6.04 9.63 -29.33
C PHE A 1076 5.43 11.03 -29.24
N TYR A 1077 4.46 11.22 -28.36
CA TYR A 1077 3.74 12.47 -28.13
C TYR A 1077 4.48 13.35 -27.12
N PHE A 1078 4.56 14.65 -27.39
CA PHE A 1078 5.24 15.64 -26.53
C PHE A 1078 4.66 17.04 -26.73
N ASN A 1079 5.00 17.94 -25.80
CA ASN A 1079 4.52 19.32 -25.84
C ASN A 1079 5.52 20.24 -26.53
N ILE A 1080 5.02 21.05 -27.47
CA ILE A 1080 5.72 22.24 -27.96
C ILE A 1080 5.33 23.41 -27.04
N ILE A 1081 6.32 24.18 -26.61
CA ILE A 1081 6.16 25.32 -25.71
C ILE A 1081 6.40 26.60 -26.51
N LYS A 1082 5.64 27.65 -26.23
CA LYS A 1082 5.78 28.97 -26.83
C LYS A 1082 7.22 29.49 -26.71
N GLY A 1083 7.74 30.00 -27.82
CA GLY A 1083 9.09 30.52 -27.96
C GLY A 1083 10.00 29.54 -28.72
N LYS A 1084 11.29 29.88 -28.76
CA LYS A 1084 12.33 29.08 -29.42
C LYS A 1084 12.88 28.05 -28.44
N HIS A 1085 12.67 26.77 -28.75
CA HIS A 1085 13.06 25.65 -27.90
C HIS A 1085 13.70 24.50 -28.67
N ARG A 1086 14.48 23.70 -27.95
CA ARG A 1086 15.15 22.48 -28.47
C ARG A 1086 14.45 21.24 -27.91
N TYR A 1087 14.40 20.16 -28.69
CA TYR A 1087 13.75 18.89 -28.35
C TYR A 1087 14.58 17.69 -28.82
N ALA A 1088 14.66 16.64 -28.00
CA ALA A 1088 15.42 15.42 -28.27
C ALA A 1088 14.55 14.20 -27.91
N ILE A 1089 14.25 13.37 -28.92
CA ILE A 1089 13.38 12.19 -28.75
C ILE A 1089 14.21 10.94 -29.05
N ARG A 1090 14.34 10.02 -28.07
CA ARG A 1090 15.11 8.78 -28.24
C ARG A 1090 14.25 7.69 -28.88
N VAL A 1091 14.16 7.70 -30.21
CA VAL A 1091 13.31 6.79 -31.00
C VAL A 1091 13.75 5.33 -30.94
N SER A 1092 15.01 5.08 -30.57
CA SER A 1092 15.58 3.73 -30.40
C SER A 1092 15.06 2.98 -29.17
N SER A 1093 14.34 3.64 -28.28
CA SER A 1093 13.67 3.01 -27.12
C SER A 1093 12.50 2.10 -27.48
N ASN A 1094 12.14 2.00 -28.77
CA ASN A 1094 11.06 1.14 -29.26
C ASN A 1094 11.58 -0.03 -30.09
N TYR A 1095 10.98 -1.22 -29.95
CA TYR A 1095 11.37 -2.43 -30.69
C TYR A 1095 11.41 -2.25 -32.21
N TYR A 1096 10.46 -1.52 -32.79
CA TYR A 1096 10.37 -1.33 -34.24
C TYR A 1096 11.54 -0.53 -34.82
N TRP A 1097 12.25 0.24 -33.99
CA TRP A 1097 13.54 0.81 -34.37
C TRP A 1097 14.59 -0.26 -34.70
N TRP A 1098 14.52 -1.44 -34.09
CA TRP A 1098 15.56 -2.46 -34.26
C TRP A 1098 15.16 -3.52 -35.30
N SER A 1099 13.87 -3.77 -35.45
CA SER A 1099 13.34 -4.83 -36.32
C SER A 1099 13.00 -4.37 -37.75
N THR A 1100 12.76 -3.08 -37.98
CA THR A 1100 12.39 -2.56 -39.31
C THR A 1100 13.56 -1.91 -40.04
N GLN A 1101 13.70 -2.14 -41.35
CA GLN A 1101 14.79 -1.54 -42.15
C GLN A 1101 14.38 -0.25 -42.87
N ASN A 1102 13.15 -0.19 -43.41
CA ASN A 1102 12.70 0.90 -44.29
C ASN A 1102 11.61 1.78 -43.65
N SER A 1103 11.66 2.00 -42.33
CA SER A 1103 10.68 2.86 -41.67
C SER A 1103 10.93 4.35 -41.95
N LYS A 1104 9.86 5.13 -42.02
CA LYS A 1104 9.88 6.58 -42.11
C LYS A 1104 9.70 7.19 -40.72
N ILE A 1105 10.44 8.24 -40.41
CA ILE A 1105 10.33 9.00 -39.16
C ILE A 1105 9.60 10.30 -39.47
N THR A 1106 8.39 10.45 -38.95
CA THR A 1106 7.51 11.58 -39.25
C THR A 1106 7.27 12.42 -38.00
N PHE A 1107 7.68 13.67 -38.02
CA PHE A 1107 7.21 14.70 -37.09
C PHE A 1107 5.85 15.21 -37.55
N THR A 1108 4.90 15.35 -36.62
CA THR A 1108 3.59 15.97 -36.83
C THR A 1108 3.28 16.90 -35.67
N ALA A 1109 2.78 18.10 -35.97
CA ALA A 1109 2.35 19.12 -35.03
C ALA A 1109 0.88 19.46 -35.25
N ASP A 1110 0.16 19.79 -34.17
CA ASP A 1110 -1.26 20.18 -34.24
C ASP A 1110 -1.46 21.49 -35.02
N GLN A 1111 -0.43 22.33 -35.10
CA GLN A 1111 -0.43 23.61 -35.80
C GLN A 1111 0.90 23.87 -36.54
N PRO A 1112 0.93 24.73 -37.57
CA PRO A 1112 2.18 25.08 -38.26
C PRO A 1112 3.22 25.65 -37.27
N ILE A 1113 4.45 25.13 -37.35
CA ILE A 1113 5.56 25.51 -36.46
C ILE A 1113 6.79 25.88 -37.28
N GLU A 1114 7.51 26.93 -36.86
CA GLU A 1114 8.78 27.30 -37.46
C GLU A 1114 9.89 26.36 -36.98
N VAL A 1115 10.32 25.43 -37.84
CA VAL A 1115 11.41 24.50 -37.57
C VAL A 1115 12.73 25.07 -38.07
N LEU A 1116 13.70 25.15 -37.17
CA LEU A 1116 15.02 25.73 -37.35
C LEU A 1116 16.10 24.66 -37.53
N LYS A 1117 15.94 23.51 -36.87
CA LYS A 1117 16.83 22.34 -36.96
C LYS A 1117 15.99 21.07 -36.91
N TYR A 1118 16.27 20.10 -37.76
CA TYR A 1118 15.69 18.76 -37.68
C TYR A 1118 16.69 17.71 -38.17
N ALA A 1119 17.08 16.77 -37.30
CA ALA A 1119 18.07 15.74 -37.63
C ALA A 1119 17.86 14.46 -36.83
N ILE A 1120 18.37 13.35 -37.38
CA ILE A 1120 18.56 12.10 -36.66
C ILE A 1120 20.05 11.98 -36.36
N LEU A 1121 20.40 11.79 -35.08
CA LEU A 1121 21.78 11.73 -34.61
C LEU A 1121 21.97 10.50 -33.73
N SER A 1122 23.08 9.77 -33.93
CA SER A 1122 23.45 8.66 -33.05
C SER A 1122 23.87 9.17 -31.66
N ASP A 1123 23.63 8.36 -30.63
CA ASP A 1123 23.95 8.68 -29.23
C ASP A 1123 25.45 8.98 -29.00
N ASP A 1124 26.34 8.47 -29.87
CA ASP A 1124 27.78 8.74 -29.84
C ASP A 1124 28.22 9.96 -30.68
N GLY A 1125 27.27 10.65 -31.33
CA GLY A 1125 27.51 11.82 -32.18
C GLY A 1125 28.22 11.55 -33.51
N LYS A 1126 28.51 10.29 -33.85
CA LYS A 1126 29.32 9.93 -35.04
C LYS A 1126 28.52 9.87 -36.33
N GLU A 1127 27.21 9.64 -36.25
CA GLU A 1127 26.33 9.51 -37.41
C GLU A 1127 25.20 10.53 -37.32
N ILE A 1128 25.20 11.51 -38.22
CA ILE A 1128 24.16 12.54 -38.33
C ILE A 1128 23.52 12.52 -39.72
N GLN A 1129 22.20 12.51 -39.75
CA GLN A 1129 21.41 12.76 -40.94
C GLN A 1129 20.55 13.99 -40.70
N ASN A 1130 20.91 15.09 -41.37
CA ASN A 1130 20.12 16.33 -41.34
C ASN A 1130 18.98 16.24 -42.36
N TYR A 1131 17.86 16.85 -42.03
CA TYR A 1131 16.74 17.00 -42.95
C TYR A 1131 17.16 17.78 -44.20
N LYS A 1132 16.77 17.28 -45.37
CA LYS A 1132 16.95 17.94 -46.67
C LYS A 1132 15.59 18.40 -47.17
N ALA A 1133 15.39 19.71 -47.26
CA ALA A 1133 14.17 20.28 -47.80
C ALA A 1133 13.98 19.89 -49.29
N GLY A 1134 12.74 19.62 -49.71
CA GLY A 1134 12.38 19.47 -51.14
C GLY A 1134 11.62 18.21 -51.57
N ALA A 1135 11.30 17.28 -50.66
CA ALA A 1135 10.37 16.17 -50.94
C ALA A 1135 9.07 16.37 -50.15
N MET A 1136 7.96 16.55 -50.85
CA MET A 1136 6.62 16.63 -50.25
C MET A 1136 5.99 15.24 -50.19
N THR A 1137 4.95 15.08 -49.38
CA THR A 1137 4.05 13.94 -49.47
C THR A 1137 2.62 14.43 -49.49
N LEU A 1138 1.72 13.60 -50.02
CA LEU A 1138 0.29 13.82 -49.86
C LEU A 1138 -0.13 13.65 -48.40
N SER A 1139 -1.30 14.14 -48.02
CA SER A 1139 -1.85 13.97 -46.68
C SER A 1139 -2.15 12.50 -46.38
N ASN A 1140 -1.95 12.08 -45.13
CA ASN A 1140 -2.33 10.73 -44.69
C ASN A 1140 -3.85 10.62 -44.43
N VAL A 1141 -4.67 10.98 -45.41
CA VAL A 1141 -6.13 10.89 -45.33
C VAL A 1141 -6.58 9.64 -46.10
N ASN A 1142 -7.27 8.77 -45.38
CA ASN A 1142 -7.89 7.55 -45.91
C ASN A 1142 -9.36 7.53 -45.49
N ASP A 1143 -10.26 7.61 -46.46
CA ASP A 1143 -11.70 7.46 -46.28
C ASP A 1143 -12.35 6.95 -47.57
N GLU A 1144 -13.67 7.00 -47.69
CA GLU A 1144 -14.38 6.58 -48.91
C GLU A 1144 -14.04 7.41 -50.17
N ASN A 1145 -13.46 8.60 -50.00
CA ASN A 1145 -13.15 9.55 -51.05
C ASN A 1145 -11.64 9.72 -51.28
N TRP A 1146 -10.79 9.27 -50.35
CA TRP A 1146 -9.34 9.47 -50.36
C TRP A 1146 -8.57 8.19 -49.99
N LYS A 1147 -7.44 7.95 -50.64
CA LYS A 1147 -6.48 6.91 -50.27
C LYS A 1147 -5.07 7.49 -50.23
N GLY A 1148 -4.53 7.68 -49.02
CA GLY A 1148 -3.27 8.35 -48.75
C GLY A 1148 -3.20 9.73 -49.41
N GLY A 1149 -4.29 10.49 -49.36
CA GLY A 1149 -4.38 11.83 -49.96
C GLY A 1149 -4.57 11.85 -51.47
N VAL A 1150 -4.74 10.70 -52.13
CA VAL A 1150 -5.17 10.63 -53.55
C VAL A 1150 -6.68 10.51 -53.60
N GLY A 1151 -7.37 11.35 -54.37
CA GLY A 1151 -8.82 11.31 -54.50
C GLY A 1151 -9.30 10.07 -55.24
N LEU A 1152 -10.14 9.26 -54.61
CA LEU A 1152 -10.81 8.09 -55.22
C LEU A 1152 -12.04 8.49 -56.01
N LYS A 1153 -12.76 9.54 -55.57
CA LYS A 1153 -13.94 10.10 -56.26
C LYS A 1153 -13.68 11.47 -56.90
N TYR A 1154 -12.60 12.14 -56.51
CA TYR A 1154 -12.24 13.49 -56.96
C TYR A 1154 -10.90 13.46 -57.69
N ASN A 1155 -10.75 14.21 -58.79
CA ASN A 1155 -9.46 14.31 -59.49
C ASN A 1155 -8.50 15.29 -58.78
N LEU A 1156 -8.28 15.05 -57.49
CA LEU A 1156 -7.56 15.91 -56.58
C LEU A 1156 -6.50 15.12 -55.84
N LEU A 1157 -5.41 15.80 -55.52
CA LEU A 1157 -4.41 15.35 -54.57
C LEU A 1157 -4.50 16.25 -53.34
N LEU A 1158 -4.45 15.67 -52.15
CA LEU A 1158 -4.52 16.38 -50.89
C LEU A 1158 -3.12 16.47 -50.30
N LEU A 1159 -2.66 17.68 -49.97
CA LEU A 1159 -1.44 17.90 -49.18
C LEU A 1159 -1.80 18.55 -47.84
N ASP A 1160 -0.97 18.34 -46.82
CA ASP A 1160 -1.13 19.07 -45.56
C ASP A 1160 -0.78 20.55 -45.80
N PHE A 1161 -1.56 21.45 -45.22
CA PHE A 1161 -1.35 22.89 -45.39
C PHE A 1161 0.00 23.31 -44.82
N SER A 1162 0.77 23.98 -45.69
CA SER A 1162 1.95 24.74 -45.32
C SER A 1162 2.05 25.94 -46.27
N PRO A 1163 2.31 27.16 -45.76
CA PRO A 1163 2.53 28.34 -46.60
C PRO A 1163 3.64 28.14 -47.64
N ASN A 1164 4.63 27.29 -47.37
CA ASN A 1164 5.69 26.98 -48.32
C ASN A 1164 5.21 26.02 -49.42
N LYS A 1165 4.41 25.00 -49.07
CA LYS A 1165 3.84 24.05 -50.05
C LYS A 1165 2.87 24.77 -50.98
N GLU A 1166 2.01 25.64 -50.46
CA GLU A 1166 1.09 26.46 -51.25
C GLU A 1166 1.84 27.30 -52.29
N LYS A 1167 2.93 27.98 -51.90
CA LYS A 1167 3.78 28.76 -52.82
C LYS A 1167 4.42 27.92 -53.93
N LEU A 1168 4.69 26.63 -53.69
CA LEU A 1168 5.26 25.72 -54.68
C LEU A 1168 4.24 25.22 -55.71
N LEU A 1169 2.94 25.27 -55.39
CA LEU A 1169 1.85 24.70 -56.20
C LEU A 1169 1.36 25.68 -57.27
N VAL A 1170 2.25 26.13 -58.16
CA VAL A 1170 1.90 27.06 -59.24
C VAL A 1170 1.26 26.29 -60.42
N PRO A 1171 0.10 26.72 -60.95
CA PRO A 1171 -0.50 26.14 -62.15
C PRO A 1171 0.50 26.05 -63.31
N GLY A 1172 0.56 24.88 -63.96
CA GLY A 1172 1.53 24.57 -65.03
C GLY A 1172 2.76 23.80 -64.57
N SER A 1173 3.08 23.79 -63.27
CA SER A 1173 4.15 22.94 -62.72
C SER A 1173 3.72 21.47 -62.69
N LYS A 1174 4.67 20.52 -62.67
CA LYS A 1174 4.39 19.08 -62.61
C LYS A 1174 4.79 18.48 -61.26
N ILE A 1175 3.95 17.59 -60.75
CA ILE A 1175 4.22 16.72 -59.60
C ILE A 1175 4.89 15.46 -60.14
N LYS A 1176 6.16 15.24 -59.78
CA LYS A 1176 6.88 13.98 -60.03
C LYS A 1176 6.61 12.99 -58.88
N PHE A 1177 6.13 11.80 -59.20
CA PHE A 1177 5.84 10.71 -58.26
C PHE A 1177 7.03 9.75 -58.07
N ALA A 1178 6.92 8.85 -57.09
CA ALA A 1178 8.02 7.97 -56.67
C ALA A 1178 8.47 6.97 -57.75
N ASP A 1179 7.57 6.59 -58.67
CA ASP A 1179 7.82 5.74 -59.84
C ASP A 1179 8.37 6.53 -61.05
N GLY A 1180 8.51 7.86 -60.93
CA GLY A 1180 8.99 8.74 -61.98
C GLY A 1180 7.91 9.29 -62.90
N THR A 1181 6.63 8.98 -62.69
CA THR A 1181 5.53 9.56 -63.47
C THR A 1181 5.25 11.01 -63.06
N PHE A 1182 4.49 11.74 -63.89
CA PHE A 1182 4.20 13.16 -63.66
C PHE A 1182 2.69 13.45 -63.71
N ALA A 1183 2.23 14.36 -62.84
CA ALA A 1183 0.91 15.00 -62.96
C ALA A 1183 1.04 16.52 -63.03
N THR A 1184 0.39 17.16 -63.98
CA THR A 1184 0.41 18.60 -64.22
C THR A 1184 -0.61 19.31 -63.34
N ILE A 1185 -0.17 20.29 -62.55
CA ILE A 1185 -1.04 21.07 -61.66
C ILE A 1185 -1.87 22.05 -62.48
N VAL A 1186 -3.19 21.98 -62.32
CA VAL A 1186 -4.18 22.88 -62.95
C VAL A 1186 -4.60 23.99 -61.99
N GLY A 1187 -4.58 23.72 -60.68
CA GLY A 1187 -4.89 24.69 -59.64
C GLY A 1187 -4.77 24.09 -58.25
N HIS A 1188 -4.86 24.92 -57.21
CA HIS A 1188 -4.96 24.45 -55.83
C HIS A 1188 -5.90 25.33 -55.02
N ASN A 1189 -6.46 24.80 -53.93
CA ASN A 1189 -7.29 25.52 -52.97
C ASN A 1189 -6.95 25.08 -51.54
N VAL A 1190 -6.87 26.02 -50.61
CA VAL A 1190 -6.65 25.73 -49.19
C VAL A 1190 -7.98 25.54 -48.48
N ALA A 1191 -8.18 24.39 -47.84
CA ALA A 1191 -9.39 24.03 -47.12
C ALA A 1191 -9.02 23.48 -45.73
N GLY A 1192 -9.08 24.35 -44.71
CA GLY A 1192 -8.68 24.01 -43.34
C GLY A 1192 -7.19 23.67 -43.26
N ASN A 1193 -6.86 22.48 -42.77
CA ASN A 1193 -5.49 22.00 -42.62
C ASN A 1193 -4.92 21.34 -43.90
N TYR A 1194 -5.60 21.49 -45.05
CA TYR A 1194 -5.24 20.80 -46.29
C TYR A 1194 -5.17 21.75 -47.50
N ILE A 1195 -4.34 21.40 -48.48
CA ILE A 1195 -4.28 21.99 -49.81
C ILE A 1195 -4.81 20.94 -50.78
N GLN A 1196 -5.93 21.24 -51.43
CA GLN A 1196 -6.49 20.44 -52.52
C GLN A 1196 -5.83 20.86 -53.82
N VAL A 1197 -5.14 19.94 -54.49
CA VAL A 1197 -4.44 20.18 -55.74
C VAL A 1197 -5.14 19.48 -56.88
N SER A 1198 -5.67 20.27 -57.80
CA SER A 1198 -6.27 19.78 -59.04
C SER A 1198 -5.16 19.48 -60.04
N VAL A 1199 -5.16 18.28 -60.60
CA VAL A 1199 -4.23 17.88 -61.65
C VAL A 1199 -4.96 17.54 -62.95
N LYS A 1200 -4.23 17.57 -64.08
CA LYS A 1200 -4.79 17.33 -65.42
C LYS A 1200 -5.05 15.85 -65.67
N GLU A 1201 -4.16 15.00 -65.20
CA GLU A 1201 -4.18 13.55 -65.34
C GLU A 1201 -5.12 12.91 -64.30
N ASP A 1202 -5.58 11.69 -64.54
CA ASP A 1202 -6.43 10.96 -63.59
C ASP A 1202 -5.60 10.52 -62.38
N VAL A 1203 -5.92 11.07 -61.20
CA VAL A 1203 -5.22 10.81 -59.94
C VAL A 1203 -5.25 9.34 -59.53
N LYS A 1204 -6.23 8.55 -59.99
CA LYS A 1204 -6.33 7.10 -59.71
C LYS A 1204 -5.11 6.33 -60.20
N ASN A 1205 -4.49 6.79 -61.28
CA ASN A 1205 -3.27 6.17 -61.83
C ASN A 1205 -2.05 6.33 -60.92
N PHE A 1206 -2.09 7.31 -60.01
CA PHE A 1206 -1.00 7.60 -59.06
C PHE A 1206 -1.29 7.09 -57.65
N VAL A 1207 -2.34 6.29 -57.43
CA VAL A 1207 -2.66 5.75 -56.10
C VAL A 1207 -1.48 4.99 -55.51
N ASN A 1208 -0.81 4.14 -56.29
CA ASN A 1208 0.30 3.33 -55.77
C ASN A 1208 1.62 4.11 -55.65
N SER A 1209 1.83 5.13 -56.49
CA SER A 1209 3.10 5.87 -56.58
C SER A 1209 3.09 7.25 -55.91
N GLY A 1210 1.91 7.77 -55.59
CA GLY A 1210 1.69 9.09 -55.00
C GLY A 1210 0.99 9.08 -53.65
N SER A 1211 0.27 8.02 -53.27
CA SER A 1211 -0.33 7.95 -51.94
C SER A 1211 0.72 8.12 -50.86
N TYR A 1212 0.36 8.83 -49.78
CA TYR A 1212 1.15 8.85 -48.56
C TYR A 1212 1.56 7.40 -48.16
N PRO A 1213 2.83 7.13 -47.80
CA PRO A 1213 3.90 8.08 -47.51
C PRO A 1213 4.88 8.38 -48.67
N ASN A 1214 4.52 8.06 -49.92
CA ASN A 1214 5.41 8.20 -51.08
C ASN A 1214 5.85 9.66 -51.31
N PRO A 1215 7.15 9.91 -51.58
CA PRO A 1215 7.64 11.26 -51.86
C PRO A 1215 7.18 11.74 -53.24
N ILE A 1216 6.76 13.00 -53.29
CA ILE A 1216 6.47 13.75 -54.50
C ILE A 1216 7.35 14.99 -54.56
N ARG A 1217 7.66 15.44 -55.78
CA ARG A 1217 8.42 16.68 -56.00
C ARG A 1217 7.73 17.56 -57.01
N ILE A 1218 7.68 18.86 -56.75
CA ILE A 1218 7.28 19.81 -57.79
C ILE A 1218 8.50 20.08 -58.67
N VAL A 1219 8.34 19.81 -59.96
CA VAL A 1219 9.26 20.21 -61.01
C VAL A 1219 8.57 21.27 -61.85
N LYS A 1220 9.29 22.34 -62.16
CA LYS A 1220 8.80 23.37 -63.07
C LYS A 1220 8.80 22.87 -64.50
#